data_AF-A0A935V234-F1
#
_entry.id   AF-A0A935V234-F1
#
_cell.length_a   1.000
_cell.length_b   1.000
_cell.length_c   1.000
_cell.angle_alpha   90.00
_cell.angle_beta   90.00
_cell.angle_gamma   90.00
#
_symmetry.space_group_name_H-M   'P 1'
#
loop_
_entity.id
_entity.type
_entity.pdbx_description
1 polymer ?
#
loop_
_entity_poly.entity_id
_entity_poly.type
_entity_poly.pdbx_seq_one_letter_code
_entity_poly.pdbx_strand_id
1 'polypeptide(L)'
;MRPKIPLLPPLASGAKNGAALLLSLAALGLPNLAYAEGSAQWTTTQGFSGGVVYVDILDYTVESISWTGSGNAAVTDPSGASVGPISSGGSLSLTSNGTYTITLGNQSTSSWDLSVTGQIDPGYGRLWAYSWNFSTGDYVDSRSFNGSVYALVESGADSAVIEMKTNGLSGFAWTLAANSVGVTGANGRSTYTGSLTPEFPIYVNPPSLATYSFTAPTVSSPKFTSGEEECDYLAPGYTTGEFVVTSGSDGTGHIICDLNGDGDYDLTSDDDLHLLFSVTSGDNSTTWDGTDNNGNYVETGTYNCVALITVGEFHYVGVDIETSYEGFRLFLVDAGLGRTGLDMYWNDAEVQAAEGTMPNGSKSLESSGGSGISSGSYTDAESPNVNARSWGNFTSGNKGNGSYLDTYTFVDSDLSSVFTVDVVDGNIDTDGDGLIDAEEECEYGTDISDTDTDDDGLTDDAEVDNGTDPATEDTDGDGLTDGDEVNEYGSDPLTPDIDTDGDGLADIGDRDDDNDGIPDWTEVEGADTDGDGVPNTLDTDSDNDGRTDAEEAGYGASDADDDGVLDGDVNEYGIPSAVASGEGTTDCPNGTSLLENAGFEEPALTLGSYSLILKTPCPAGSPPTPRATSRSGPRASTACPATRATSSPS
;
A
#
# COMPACT_ATOMS: atom_id res chain seq x y z
N MET A 1 -45.96 5.98 55.76
CA MET A 1 -45.35 4.98 56.65
C MET A 1 -43.88 4.90 56.29
N ARG A 2 -43.00 5.42 57.16
CA ARG A 2 -41.54 5.30 57.07
C ARG A 2 -41.07 4.71 58.41
N PRO A 3 -40.29 3.62 58.45
CA PRO A 3 -39.84 3.06 59.71
C PRO A 3 -38.64 3.82 60.28
N LYS A 4 -38.62 3.84 61.62
CA LYS A 4 -37.69 4.53 62.53
C LYS A 4 -36.25 4.01 62.41
N ILE A 5 -35.30 4.95 62.40
CA ILE A 5 -33.89 4.73 62.77
C ILE A 5 -33.76 5.07 64.27
N PRO A 6 -33.26 4.18 65.15
CA PRO A 6 -32.93 4.55 66.52
C PRO A 6 -31.53 5.14 66.62
N LEU A 7 -31.47 6.32 67.24
CA LEU A 7 -30.29 7.04 67.71
C LEU A 7 -29.53 6.26 68.81
N LEU A 8 -28.20 6.25 68.74
CA LEU A 8 -27.31 5.89 69.85
C LEU A 8 -26.89 7.16 70.65
N PRO A 9 -26.73 7.08 71.99
CA PRO A 9 -26.45 8.22 72.86
C PRO A 9 -24.94 8.58 72.96
N PRO A 10 -24.59 9.75 73.54
CA PRO A 10 -23.27 10.37 73.37
C PRO A 10 -22.21 9.97 74.41
N LEU A 11 -20.96 10.26 74.01
CA LEU A 11 -19.68 10.14 74.71
C LEU A 11 -19.67 10.56 76.18
N ALA A 12 -18.99 9.75 77.01
CA ALA A 12 -18.47 10.14 78.31
C ALA A 12 -16.94 10.30 78.24
N SER A 13 -16.49 11.47 78.70
CA SER A 13 -15.09 11.92 78.82
C SER A 13 -14.34 11.27 79.99
N GLY A 14 -13.01 11.09 79.88
CA GLY A 14 -12.16 11.06 81.08
C GLY A 14 -10.76 10.47 80.96
N ALA A 15 -9.77 11.35 80.75
CA ALA A 15 -8.39 11.33 81.28
C ALA A 15 -7.33 10.32 80.74
N LYS A 16 -6.45 10.89 79.90
CA LYS A 16 -4.97 10.88 79.92
C LYS A 16 -4.26 9.81 80.77
N ASN A 17 -3.46 8.97 80.11
CA ASN A 17 -1.99 8.90 80.29
C ASN A 17 -1.37 8.00 79.22
N GLY A 18 -0.19 8.40 78.74
CA GLY A 18 0.49 7.77 77.61
C GLY A 18 0.93 6.33 77.87
N ALA A 19 0.72 5.51 76.85
CA ALA A 19 1.57 4.38 76.49
C ALA A 19 1.35 4.16 74.99
N ALA A 20 2.37 4.43 74.19
CA ALA A 20 2.40 4.01 72.80
C ALA A 20 2.39 2.48 72.81
N LEU A 21 1.25 1.88 72.50
CA LEU A 21 1.14 0.44 72.32
C LEU A 21 1.55 0.16 70.87
N LEU A 22 2.86 -0.07 70.69
CA LEU A 22 3.40 -0.82 69.57
C LEU A 22 2.72 -2.20 69.60
N LEU A 23 1.64 -2.36 68.83
CA LEU A 23 1.09 -3.67 68.54
C LEU A 23 2.06 -4.34 67.56
N SER A 24 3.02 -5.10 68.11
CA SER A 24 3.75 -6.07 67.32
C SER A 24 2.75 -7.11 66.81
N LEU A 25 2.39 -7.01 65.53
CA LEU A 25 1.63 -8.03 64.82
C LEU A 25 2.55 -9.22 64.51
N ALA A 26 3.05 -9.86 65.56
CA ALA A 26 3.73 -11.13 65.51
C ALA A 26 2.96 -12.08 66.42
N ALA A 27 2.43 -13.16 65.84
CA ALA A 27 1.68 -14.26 66.46
C ALA A 27 0.14 -14.25 66.29
N LEU A 28 -0.31 -14.30 65.04
CA LEU A 28 -1.37 -15.23 64.64
C LEU A 28 -0.81 -15.98 63.42
N GLY A 29 -0.59 -17.29 63.56
CA GLY A 29 -0.12 -18.13 62.47
C GLY A 29 -1.16 -18.18 61.36
N LEU A 30 -0.95 -17.37 60.32
CA LEU A 30 -1.58 -17.50 59.02
C LEU A 30 -0.55 -18.17 58.08
N PRO A 31 -0.97 -19.03 57.15
CA PRO A 31 -0.06 -19.72 56.24
C PRO A 31 0.69 -18.69 55.39
N ASN A 32 1.99 -18.94 55.18
CA ASN A 32 2.94 -18.27 54.28
C ASN A 32 2.30 -17.32 53.25
N LEU A 33 2.50 -16.02 53.41
CA LEU A 33 2.04 -14.99 52.49
C LEU A 33 3.25 -14.48 51.69
N ALA A 34 3.15 -14.50 50.36
CA ALA A 34 4.09 -13.83 49.47
C ALA A 34 3.49 -12.46 49.10
N TYR A 35 4.31 -11.41 49.08
CA TYR A 35 3.85 -10.07 48.73
C TYR A 35 4.88 -9.39 47.83
N ALA A 36 4.48 -8.94 46.65
CA ALA A 36 5.24 -7.95 45.90
C ALA A 36 4.75 -6.57 46.37
N GLU A 37 5.64 -5.70 46.84
CA GLU A 37 5.41 -4.29 47.23
C GLU A 37 3.95 -3.88 47.47
N GLY A 38 3.45 -4.09 48.69
CA GLY A 38 2.11 -3.61 49.08
C GLY A 38 0.93 -4.19 48.28
N SER A 39 1.17 -5.10 47.33
CA SER A 39 0.10 -5.78 46.60
C SER A 39 -0.60 -6.78 47.52
N ALA A 40 -1.90 -6.95 47.33
CA ALA A 40 -2.67 -7.94 48.07
C ALA A 40 -2.49 -9.37 47.54
N GLN A 41 -1.86 -9.55 46.36
CA GLN A 41 -2.34 -10.57 45.41
C GLN A 41 -1.31 -11.18 44.44
N TRP A 42 -0.01 -11.00 44.64
CA TRP A 42 0.93 -12.00 44.14
C TRP A 42 0.75 -13.23 45.04
N THR A 43 -0.22 -14.06 44.66
CA THR A 43 -0.94 -14.95 45.57
C THR A 43 0.03 -15.80 46.40
N THR A 44 -0.41 -16.21 47.58
CA THR A 44 0.31 -17.07 48.54
C THR A 44 0.83 -18.41 47.99
N THR A 45 0.57 -18.70 46.71
CA THR A 45 0.80 -19.98 46.05
C THR A 45 1.71 -19.91 44.82
N GLN A 46 2.12 -18.72 44.33
CA GLN A 46 3.11 -18.61 43.27
C GLN A 46 4.55 -18.63 43.82
N GLY A 47 5.36 -19.60 43.39
CA GLY A 47 6.80 -19.54 43.57
C GLY A 47 7.42 -18.66 42.48
N PHE A 48 8.25 -17.69 42.87
CA PHE A 48 9.10 -16.96 41.91
C PHE A 48 10.31 -17.84 41.56
N SER A 49 10.55 -18.11 40.28
CA SER A 49 11.59 -19.06 39.87
C SER A 49 13.01 -18.46 39.84
N GLY A 50 13.20 -17.31 40.49
CA GLY A 50 14.47 -16.57 40.49
C GLY A 50 14.59 -15.67 39.26
N GLY A 51 15.43 -14.64 39.34
CA GLY A 51 15.57 -13.69 38.24
C GLY A 51 16.01 -12.30 38.69
N VAL A 52 15.98 -11.39 37.73
CA VAL A 52 16.26 -9.97 37.93
C VAL A 52 14.92 -9.24 38.00
N VAL A 53 14.74 -8.47 39.07
CA VAL A 53 13.64 -7.53 39.23
C VAL A 53 14.22 -6.14 39.49
N TYR A 54 13.41 -5.12 39.30
CA TYR A 54 13.80 -3.73 39.36
C TYR A 54 12.92 -2.99 40.36
N VAL A 55 13.52 -2.00 41.02
CA VAL A 55 12.83 -1.19 42.02
C VAL A 55 13.14 0.28 41.76
N ASP A 56 12.12 1.06 41.42
CA ASP A 56 12.27 2.50 41.23
C ASP A 56 12.26 3.25 42.57
N ILE A 57 13.20 4.18 42.73
CA ILE A 57 13.34 5.00 43.92
C ILE A 57 13.22 6.47 43.51
N LEU A 58 12.21 7.14 44.03
CA LEU A 58 11.91 8.55 43.74
C LEU A 58 12.54 9.50 44.75
N ASP A 59 12.68 9.07 46.01
CA ASP A 59 13.37 9.81 47.06
C ASP A 59 14.11 8.86 48.00
N TYR A 60 15.38 8.63 47.68
CA TYR A 60 16.30 7.76 48.43
C TYR A 60 16.50 8.19 49.89
N THR A 61 16.13 9.42 50.26
CA THR A 61 16.32 9.93 51.63
C THR A 61 15.23 9.47 52.59
N VAL A 62 14.09 9.04 52.06
CA VAL A 62 12.93 8.55 52.84
C VAL A 62 12.54 7.12 52.47
N GLU A 63 12.87 6.68 51.26
CA GLU A 63 12.58 5.34 50.77
C GLU A 63 13.69 4.34 51.15
N SER A 64 13.31 3.08 51.34
CA SER A 64 14.27 1.98 51.48
C SER A 64 13.72 0.67 50.94
N ILE A 65 14.59 -0.16 50.37
CA ILE A 65 14.22 -1.47 49.82
C ILE A 65 14.29 -2.51 50.95
N SER A 66 13.24 -3.29 51.13
CA SER A 66 13.18 -4.37 52.10
C SER A 66 12.98 -5.72 51.42
N TRP A 67 13.62 -6.76 51.98
CA TRP A 67 13.60 -8.11 51.43
C TRP A 67 13.34 -9.14 52.52
N THR A 68 12.39 -10.03 52.28
CA THR A 68 12.19 -11.27 53.02
C THR A 68 12.10 -12.40 52.00
N GLY A 69 12.80 -13.51 52.23
CA GLY A 69 12.74 -14.65 51.31
C GLY A 69 13.82 -15.69 51.58
N SER A 70 14.00 -16.59 50.63
CA SER A 70 15.08 -17.57 50.65
C SER A 70 16.38 -16.93 50.17
N GLY A 71 17.39 -16.92 51.04
CA GLY A 71 18.71 -16.37 50.73
C GLY A 71 18.75 -14.84 50.77
N ASN A 72 19.80 -14.31 50.12
CA ASN A 72 20.07 -12.89 50.05
C ASN A 72 19.65 -12.32 48.70
N ALA A 73 19.09 -11.11 48.68
CA ALA A 73 18.86 -10.34 47.46
C ALA A 73 20.12 -9.52 47.13
N ALA A 74 20.74 -9.75 45.97
CA ALA A 74 21.88 -8.94 45.54
C ALA A 74 21.36 -7.64 44.91
N VAL A 75 21.94 -6.50 45.30
CA VAL A 75 21.48 -5.18 44.86
C VAL A 75 22.58 -4.43 44.14
N THR A 76 22.20 -3.85 43.01
CA THR A 76 23.00 -2.94 42.20
C THR A 76 22.28 -1.60 42.11
N ASP A 77 23.01 -0.51 42.34
CA ASP A 77 22.47 0.85 42.27
C ASP A 77 22.29 1.34 40.82
N PRO A 78 21.64 2.51 40.61
CA PRO A 78 21.42 3.06 39.28
C PRO A 78 22.70 3.34 38.47
N SER A 79 23.88 3.41 39.12
CA SER A 79 25.17 3.56 38.43
C SER A 79 25.77 2.23 37.96
N GLY A 80 25.14 1.10 38.30
CA GLY A 80 25.66 -0.24 38.05
C GLY A 80 26.60 -0.75 39.15
N ALA A 81 26.75 -0.04 40.27
CA ALA A 81 27.61 -0.45 41.36
C ALA A 81 26.86 -1.36 42.35
N SER A 82 27.48 -2.47 42.77
CA SER A 82 26.90 -3.31 43.83
C SER A 82 26.95 -2.58 45.18
N VAL A 83 25.80 -2.45 45.83
CA VAL A 83 25.63 -1.75 47.11
C VAL A 83 25.45 -2.69 48.31
N GLY A 84 25.70 -3.98 48.08
CA GLY A 84 25.64 -5.04 49.09
C GLY A 84 24.29 -5.79 49.10
N PRO A 85 24.28 -7.04 49.60
CA PRO A 85 23.07 -7.84 49.60
C PRO A 85 22.12 -7.47 50.76
N ILE A 86 20.81 -7.58 50.51
CA ILE A 86 19.80 -7.56 51.56
C ILE A 86 19.62 -8.99 52.06
N SER A 87 19.93 -9.23 53.32
CA SER A 87 19.60 -10.52 53.97
C SER A 87 18.10 -10.63 54.18
N SER A 88 17.56 -11.85 54.20
CA SER A 88 16.15 -12.08 54.50
C SER A 88 15.72 -11.42 55.83
N GLY A 89 14.63 -10.65 55.80
CA GLY A 89 14.13 -9.81 56.89
C GLY A 89 14.88 -8.46 57.05
N GLY A 90 15.77 -8.12 56.12
CA GLY A 90 16.59 -6.92 56.15
C GLY A 90 16.05 -5.80 55.26
N SER A 91 16.69 -4.63 55.36
CA SER A 91 16.49 -3.49 54.47
C SER A 91 17.82 -2.86 54.06
N LEU A 92 17.80 -2.10 52.96
CA LEU A 92 18.95 -1.39 52.41
C LEU A 92 18.70 0.12 52.44
N SER A 93 19.65 0.86 53.02
CA SER A 93 19.71 2.31 52.87
C SER A 93 20.23 2.68 51.49
N LEU A 94 19.53 3.61 50.85
CA LEU A 94 19.74 3.97 49.46
C LEU A 94 20.70 5.17 49.35
N THR A 95 21.27 5.36 48.16
CA THR A 95 22.34 6.34 47.90
C THR A 95 22.00 7.35 46.82
N SER A 96 20.99 7.05 45.98
CA SER A 96 20.55 7.88 44.88
C SER A 96 19.13 7.52 44.47
N ASN A 97 18.45 8.44 43.79
CA ASN A 97 17.22 8.12 43.07
C ASN A 97 17.54 7.32 41.80
N GLY A 98 16.52 6.65 41.26
CA GLY A 98 16.59 5.86 40.04
C GLY A 98 16.27 4.39 40.28
N THR A 99 16.43 3.59 39.23
CA THR A 99 16.10 2.17 39.23
C THR A 99 17.24 1.33 39.82
N TYR A 100 16.95 0.64 40.91
CA TYR A 100 17.83 -0.36 41.50
C TYR A 100 17.55 -1.73 40.87
N THR A 101 18.60 -2.48 40.58
CA THR A 101 18.49 -3.85 40.07
C THR A 101 18.65 -4.84 41.22
N ILE A 102 17.70 -5.76 41.38
CA ILE A 102 17.66 -6.76 42.43
C ILE A 102 17.74 -8.15 41.79
N THR A 103 18.80 -8.89 42.07
CA THR A 103 18.92 -10.30 41.67
C THR A 103 18.49 -11.19 42.82
N LEU A 104 17.45 -12.00 42.57
CA LEU A 104 16.87 -12.93 43.52
C LEU A 104 17.22 -14.36 43.11
N GLY A 105 17.59 -15.20 44.08
CA GLY A 105 17.64 -16.65 43.88
C GLY A 105 16.25 -17.24 43.73
N ASN A 106 16.17 -18.54 43.40
CA ASN A 106 14.87 -19.24 43.27
C ASN A 106 14.12 -19.25 44.61
N GLN A 107 12.86 -18.83 44.59
CA GLN A 107 11.97 -18.72 45.76
C GLN A 107 10.92 -19.85 45.77
N SER A 108 11.31 -21.05 45.34
CA SER A 108 10.44 -22.21 45.12
C SER A 108 9.47 -22.47 46.30
N THR A 109 8.20 -22.03 46.15
CA THR A 109 7.09 -22.16 47.10
C THR A 109 7.31 -21.57 48.51
N SER A 110 8.43 -20.88 48.76
CA SER A 110 8.74 -20.22 50.02
C SER A 110 8.20 -18.78 50.02
N SER A 111 7.71 -18.31 51.19
CA SER A 111 7.29 -16.92 51.35
C SER A 111 8.42 -15.99 50.96
N TRP A 112 8.11 -15.00 50.12
CA TRP A 112 9.00 -13.91 49.78
C TRP A 112 8.24 -12.58 49.80
N ASP A 113 8.95 -11.51 50.14
CA ASP A 113 8.45 -10.14 50.10
C ASP A 113 9.58 -9.21 49.66
N LEU A 114 9.34 -8.48 48.59
CA LEU A 114 10.21 -7.40 48.11
C LEU A 114 9.37 -6.13 48.03
N SER A 115 9.71 -5.12 48.83
CA SER A 115 8.90 -3.91 48.95
C SER A 115 9.74 -2.66 49.18
N VAL A 116 9.23 -1.51 48.69
CA VAL A 116 9.75 -0.19 49.09
C VAL A 116 8.99 0.28 50.32
N THR A 117 9.74 0.66 51.33
CA THR A 117 9.22 1.26 52.56
C THR A 117 9.44 2.76 52.52
N GLY A 118 8.53 3.55 53.10
CA GLY A 118 8.66 5.01 53.11
C GLY A 118 8.29 5.69 51.79
N GLN A 119 7.55 5.00 50.91
CA GLN A 119 7.09 5.52 49.62
C GLN A 119 6.43 6.90 49.73
N ILE A 120 6.78 7.78 48.81
CA ILE A 120 6.25 9.15 48.76
C ILE A 120 4.83 9.26 48.14
N ASP A 121 4.35 8.19 47.52
CA ASP A 121 3.09 8.09 46.74
C ASP A 121 2.50 6.65 46.78
N PRO A 122 2.22 6.09 47.96
CA PRO A 122 2.02 4.63 48.17
C PRO A 122 0.84 3.96 47.42
N GLY A 123 0.11 4.70 46.56
CA GLY A 123 -0.85 4.16 45.61
C GLY A 123 -0.25 3.70 44.26
N TYR A 124 1.04 3.90 44.04
CA TYR A 124 1.75 3.56 42.80
C TYR A 124 2.88 2.54 43.01
N GLY A 125 3.19 1.75 41.99
CA GLY A 125 4.20 0.70 42.00
C GLY A 125 5.61 1.18 41.71
N ARG A 126 6.58 0.49 42.32
CA ARG A 126 8.03 0.60 42.09
C ARG A 126 8.65 -0.69 41.62
N LEU A 127 8.06 -1.81 41.98
CA LEU A 127 8.57 -3.14 41.66
C LEU A 127 8.08 -3.60 40.29
N TRP A 128 9.04 -3.91 39.41
CA TRP A 128 8.77 -4.38 38.07
C TRP A 128 9.83 -5.36 37.55
N ALA A 129 9.52 -6.03 36.44
CA ALA A 129 10.45 -6.83 35.67
C ALA A 129 10.06 -6.79 34.19
N TYR A 130 11.03 -7.00 33.30
CA TYR A 130 10.72 -7.24 31.88
C TYR A 130 10.09 -8.62 31.67
N SER A 131 10.43 -9.60 32.52
CA SER A 131 9.91 -10.95 32.46
C SER A 131 9.68 -11.50 33.86
N TRP A 132 8.45 -11.91 34.12
CA TRP A 132 8.06 -12.57 35.34
C TRP A 132 8.05 -14.07 35.14
N ASN A 133 8.88 -14.78 35.92
CA ASN A 133 9.07 -16.21 35.79
C ASN A 133 8.58 -16.89 37.07
N PHE A 134 7.63 -17.81 36.88
CA PHE A 134 6.95 -18.48 37.97
C PHE A 134 7.21 -19.98 37.91
N SER A 135 7.32 -20.58 39.09
CA SER A 135 7.34 -22.01 39.27
C SER A 135 6.37 -22.34 40.40
N THR A 136 5.14 -22.64 40.00
CA THR A 136 4.08 -22.98 40.95
C THR A 136 4.06 -24.49 41.24
N GLY A 137 4.64 -25.32 40.36
CA GLY A 137 4.80 -26.77 40.51
C GLY A 137 3.51 -27.58 40.33
N ASP A 138 2.42 -26.95 39.88
CA ASP A 138 1.14 -27.58 39.53
C ASP A 138 0.33 -26.60 38.64
N TYR A 139 -0.75 -27.05 38.01
CA TYR A 139 -1.66 -26.20 37.19
C TYR A 139 -3.07 -26.13 37.78
N VAL A 140 -3.23 -26.47 39.07
CA VAL A 140 -4.53 -26.45 39.75
C VAL A 140 -5.00 -25.02 40.07
N ASP A 141 -6.31 -24.84 40.14
CA ASP A 141 -6.96 -23.54 40.45
C ASP A 141 -6.43 -22.90 41.76
N SER A 142 -6.19 -23.72 42.78
CA SER A 142 -5.67 -23.24 44.06
C SER A 142 -4.26 -22.61 43.99
N ARG A 143 -3.55 -22.71 42.85
CA ARG A 143 -2.24 -22.09 42.61
C ARG A 143 -2.25 -20.99 41.55
N SER A 144 -3.43 -20.68 40.99
CA SER A 144 -3.61 -19.67 39.96
C SER A 144 -3.25 -18.27 40.46
N PHE A 145 -2.74 -17.44 39.55
CA PHE A 145 -2.56 -16.02 39.75
C PHE A 145 -3.88 -15.31 39.47
N ASN A 146 -4.33 -14.56 40.49
CA ASN A 146 -5.58 -13.80 40.52
C ASN A 146 -5.24 -12.39 40.99
N GLY A 147 -4.91 -11.51 40.05
CA GLY A 147 -4.44 -10.17 40.33
C GLY A 147 -4.16 -9.37 39.06
N SER A 148 -3.62 -8.18 39.24
CA SER A 148 -3.30 -7.28 38.13
C SER A 148 -1.79 -7.10 38.00
N VAL A 149 -1.33 -6.99 36.75
CA VAL A 149 -0.01 -6.48 36.40
C VAL A 149 -0.16 -5.35 35.40
N TYR A 150 0.84 -4.48 35.33
CA TYR A 150 0.75 -3.20 34.61
C TYR A 150 1.96 -3.03 33.70
N ALA A 151 1.77 -3.10 32.39
CA ALA A 151 2.84 -2.78 31.46
C ALA A 151 2.91 -1.27 31.22
N LEU A 152 4.11 -0.71 31.24
CA LEU A 152 4.38 0.66 30.82
C LEU A 152 4.83 0.65 29.35
N VAL A 153 4.01 1.24 28.48
CA VAL A 153 4.26 1.37 27.05
C VAL A 153 4.72 2.78 26.78
N GLU A 154 5.95 2.97 26.33
CA GLU A 154 6.56 4.28 26.11
C GLU A 154 6.61 4.62 24.61
N SER A 155 6.23 5.85 24.25
CA SER A 155 6.38 6.38 22.90
C SER A 155 6.86 7.83 22.97
N GLY A 156 8.16 8.05 22.76
CA GLY A 156 8.77 9.37 22.84
C GLY A 156 8.64 10.00 24.24
N ALA A 157 7.86 11.08 24.35
CA ALA A 157 7.60 11.77 25.63
C ALA A 157 6.29 11.31 26.32
N ASP A 158 5.50 10.48 25.63
CA ASP A 158 4.23 9.93 26.11
C ASP A 158 4.42 8.52 26.67
N SER A 159 3.52 8.13 27.56
CA SER A 159 3.49 6.78 28.11
C SER A 159 2.08 6.36 28.49
N ALA A 160 1.73 5.14 28.10
CA ALA A 160 0.48 4.49 28.46
C ALA A 160 0.73 3.36 29.46
N VAL A 161 -0.27 3.07 30.28
CA VAL A 161 -0.22 1.97 31.23
C VAL A 161 -1.37 1.01 30.92
N ILE A 162 -1.03 -0.22 30.57
CA ILE A 162 -2.00 -1.28 30.29
C ILE A 162 -2.04 -2.23 31.48
N GLU A 163 -3.21 -2.39 32.09
CA GLU A 163 -3.49 -3.36 33.13
C GLU A 163 -3.94 -4.68 32.50
N MET A 164 -3.19 -5.76 32.76
CA MET A 164 -3.69 -7.13 32.59
C MET A 164 -4.31 -7.59 33.90
N LYS A 165 -5.64 -7.62 33.93
CA LYS A 165 -6.40 -8.12 35.07
C LYS A 165 -6.68 -9.60 34.87
N THR A 166 -6.03 -10.43 35.68
CA THR A 166 -6.03 -11.89 35.54
C THR A 166 -6.96 -12.57 36.53
N ASN A 167 -7.62 -13.63 36.08
CA ASN A 167 -8.36 -14.56 36.91
C ASN A 167 -8.13 -15.99 36.40
N GLY A 168 -7.40 -16.78 37.19
CA GLY A 168 -7.16 -18.18 36.92
C GLY A 168 -5.93 -18.48 36.08
N LEU A 169 -4.94 -17.60 36.05
CA LEU A 169 -3.71 -17.82 35.28
C LEU A 169 -2.82 -18.85 36.01
N SER A 170 -2.70 -20.06 35.48
CA SER A 170 -2.05 -21.16 36.19
C SER A 170 -1.14 -21.97 35.28
N GLY A 171 -0.07 -22.48 35.88
CA GLY A 171 0.87 -23.34 35.19
C GLY A 171 2.00 -23.89 36.03
N PHE A 172 2.60 -25.00 35.59
CA PHE A 172 3.64 -25.68 36.35
C PHE A 172 4.88 -24.79 36.52
N ALA A 173 5.40 -24.29 35.41
CA ALA A 173 6.40 -23.24 35.36
C ALA A 173 6.15 -22.40 34.11
N TRP A 174 5.93 -21.11 34.28
CA TRP A 174 5.44 -20.24 33.22
C TRP A 174 6.06 -18.87 33.28
N THR A 175 6.04 -18.19 32.14
CA THR A 175 6.60 -16.85 31.99
C THR A 175 5.55 -15.90 31.47
N LEU A 176 5.56 -14.67 31.98
CA LEU A 176 4.84 -13.55 31.43
C LEU A 176 5.83 -12.46 31.05
N ALA A 177 5.73 -11.99 29.81
CA ALA A 177 6.51 -10.87 29.31
C ALA A 177 5.68 -10.09 28.28
N ALA A 178 6.17 -8.90 27.93
CA ALA A 178 5.48 -8.03 27.00
C ALA A 178 6.43 -7.26 26.11
N ASN A 179 5.98 -6.96 24.89
CA ASN A 179 6.73 -6.22 23.88
C ASN A 179 5.80 -5.64 22.80
N SER A 180 6.38 -4.96 21.81
CA SER A 180 5.66 -4.30 20.73
C SER A 180 5.27 -5.21 19.56
N VAL A 181 5.82 -6.43 19.46
CA VAL A 181 5.69 -7.29 18.25
C VAL A 181 5.10 -8.67 18.56
N GLY A 182 5.10 -9.07 19.83
CA GLY A 182 4.67 -10.40 20.25
C GLY A 182 5.75 -11.47 20.08
N VAL A 183 5.33 -12.66 19.63
CA VAL A 183 6.24 -13.76 19.30
C VAL A 183 6.98 -13.45 18.00
N THR A 184 8.32 -13.52 18.05
CA THR A 184 9.18 -13.12 16.91
C THR A 184 8.82 -13.90 15.65
N GLY A 185 8.42 -13.18 14.58
CA GLY A 185 8.11 -13.78 13.28
C GLY A 185 6.76 -14.49 13.21
N ALA A 186 5.91 -14.36 14.22
CA ALA A 186 4.57 -14.96 14.25
C ALA A 186 3.44 -13.97 13.92
N ASN A 187 3.76 -12.68 13.77
CA ASN A 187 2.79 -11.62 13.44
C ASN A 187 1.54 -11.66 14.34
N GLY A 188 1.75 -11.64 15.67
CA GLY A 188 0.65 -11.67 16.66
C GLY A 188 -0.05 -13.03 16.86
N ARG A 189 0.43 -14.12 16.23
CA ARG A 189 -0.11 -15.47 16.41
C ARG A 189 0.52 -16.19 17.61
N SER A 190 -0.29 -17.01 18.27
CA SER A 190 0.20 -17.98 19.26
C SER A 190 0.80 -19.20 18.56
N THR A 191 1.97 -19.65 19.03
CA THR A 191 2.74 -20.73 18.37
C THR A 191 3.32 -21.72 19.37
N TYR A 192 3.68 -22.93 18.92
CA TYR A 192 4.47 -23.88 19.73
C TYR A 192 5.97 -23.55 19.73
N THR A 193 6.42 -22.82 18.71
CA THR A 193 7.84 -22.48 18.52
C THR A 193 7.99 -20.99 18.28
N GLY A 194 8.97 -20.38 18.94
CA GLY A 194 9.26 -18.98 18.73
C GLY A 194 10.30 -18.49 19.70
N SER A 195 10.60 -17.20 19.62
CA SER A 195 11.36 -16.50 20.64
C SER A 195 10.62 -15.24 21.07
N LEU A 196 10.85 -14.89 22.33
CA LEU A 196 10.31 -13.69 22.94
C LEU A 196 11.48 -12.83 23.40
N THR A 197 11.46 -11.56 22.97
CA THR A 197 12.35 -10.53 23.52
C THR A 197 11.50 -9.58 24.34
N PRO A 198 11.53 -9.68 25.68
CA PRO A 198 10.82 -8.75 26.54
C PRO A 198 11.33 -7.32 26.35
N GLU A 199 10.42 -6.37 26.25
CA GLU A 199 10.72 -4.96 25.97
C GLU A 199 10.07 -4.04 26.99
N PHE A 200 8.80 -4.26 27.34
CA PHE A 200 8.07 -3.36 28.22
C PHE A 200 8.20 -3.79 29.70
N PRO A 201 8.47 -2.85 30.62
CA PRO A 201 8.52 -3.16 32.03
C PRO A 201 7.12 -3.45 32.58
N ILE A 202 6.97 -4.57 33.27
CA ILE A 202 5.72 -5.04 33.86
C ILE A 202 5.78 -4.86 35.38
N TYR A 203 4.97 -3.93 35.88
CA TYR A 203 4.85 -3.57 37.28
C TYR A 203 3.76 -4.41 37.98
N VAL A 204 3.91 -4.52 39.30
CA VAL A 204 2.93 -5.21 40.17
C VAL A 204 1.80 -4.29 40.67
N ASN A 205 1.95 -2.97 40.47
CA ASN A 205 0.98 -1.90 40.75
C ASN A 205 1.11 -0.82 39.67
N PRO A 206 0.15 0.10 39.49
CA PRO A 206 0.23 1.16 38.48
C PRO A 206 1.54 1.97 38.63
N PRO A 207 2.38 2.12 37.58
CA PRO A 207 3.72 2.71 37.71
C PRO A 207 3.69 4.16 38.19
N SER A 208 4.57 4.54 39.12
CA SER A 208 4.70 5.94 39.57
C SER A 208 5.42 6.86 38.58
N LEU A 209 6.23 6.26 37.69
CA LEU A 209 7.02 7.00 36.71
C LEU A 209 6.26 7.30 35.41
N ALA A 210 5.07 6.71 35.24
CA ALA A 210 4.26 6.90 34.05
C ALA A 210 3.62 8.30 34.01
N THR A 211 3.52 8.87 32.80
CA THR A 211 2.82 10.13 32.53
C THR A 211 1.32 9.93 32.30
N TYR A 212 0.89 8.70 31.97
CA TYR A 212 -0.50 8.34 31.68
C TYR A 212 -1.12 9.24 30.60
N SER A 213 -0.35 9.50 29.55
CA SER A 213 -0.76 10.31 28.40
C SER A 213 -0.36 9.63 27.12
N PHE A 214 -1.26 9.65 26.14
CA PHE A 214 -0.98 9.24 24.79
C PHE A 214 -1.70 10.19 23.84
N THR A 215 -1.08 10.50 22.70
CA THR A 215 -1.70 11.30 21.65
C THR A 215 -2.59 10.40 20.80
N ALA A 216 -3.90 10.69 20.77
CA ALA A 216 -4.85 9.93 19.97
C ALA A 216 -4.50 10.04 18.48
N PRO A 217 -4.45 8.93 17.73
CA PRO A 217 -4.18 8.96 16.31
C PRO A 217 -5.37 9.57 15.56
N THR A 218 -5.10 10.04 14.34
CA THR A 218 -6.16 10.38 13.38
C THR A 218 -5.77 9.84 12.01
N VAL A 219 -6.74 9.31 11.28
CA VAL A 219 -6.56 8.88 9.88
C VAL A 219 -7.52 9.63 8.96
N SER A 220 -7.02 10.04 7.80
CA SER A 220 -7.81 10.77 6.81
C SER A 220 -7.30 10.55 5.39
N SER A 221 -8.13 10.92 4.43
CA SER A 221 -7.83 10.84 2.99
C SER A 221 -7.36 9.45 2.51
N PRO A 222 -7.97 8.34 2.98
CA PRO A 222 -7.58 7.03 2.48
C PRO A 222 -7.96 6.93 1.00
N LYS A 223 -7.03 6.46 0.18
CA LYS A 223 -7.28 6.12 -1.21
C LYS A 223 -6.32 5.04 -1.67
N PHE A 224 -6.71 4.37 -2.73
CA PHE A 224 -5.79 3.60 -3.56
C PHE A 224 -5.60 4.38 -4.86
N THR A 225 -4.38 4.38 -5.37
CA THR A 225 -4.05 4.88 -6.71
C THR A 225 -3.26 3.79 -7.39
N SER A 226 -3.55 3.49 -8.65
CA SER A 226 -2.61 2.67 -9.42
C SER A 226 -1.30 3.45 -9.59
N GLY A 227 -0.21 2.74 -9.88
CA GLY A 227 1.09 3.36 -10.15
C GLY A 227 1.12 4.22 -11.40
N GLU A 228 0.13 4.08 -12.29
CA GLU A 228 0.04 4.75 -13.59
C GLU A 228 -1.03 5.85 -13.55
N GLU A 229 -0.74 7.03 -14.11
CA GLU A 229 -1.62 8.22 -14.01
C GLU A 229 -2.98 8.02 -14.70
N GLU A 230 -3.08 7.05 -15.61
CA GLU A 230 -4.23 6.85 -16.51
C GLU A 230 -5.15 5.70 -16.09
N CYS A 231 -4.71 4.81 -15.20
CA CYS A 231 -5.51 3.67 -14.70
C CYS A 231 -5.91 3.81 -13.23
N ASP A 232 -7.18 3.54 -12.92
CA ASP A 232 -7.72 3.58 -11.55
C ASP A 232 -7.96 2.16 -10.95
N TYR A 233 -7.39 1.11 -11.57
CA TYR A 233 -7.51 -0.29 -11.12
C TYR A 233 -6.15 -1.01 -10.97
N LEU A 234 -6.21 -2.21 -10.41
CA LEU A 234 -5.08 -3.12 -10.22
C LEU A 234 -5.24 -4.38 -11.08
N ALA A 235 -4.24 -4.70 -11.88
CA ALA A 235 -4.14 -5.91 -12.69
C ALA A 235 -2.98 -6.78 -12.16
N PRO A 236 -3.23 -7.75 -11.28
CA PRO A 236 -2.17 -8.51 -10.60
C PRO A 236 -1.20 -9.16 -11.59
N GLY A 237 0.09 -8.90 -11.43
CA GLY A 237 1.16 -9.38 -12.32
C GLY A 237 1.60 -8.39 -13.40
N TYR A 238 0.80 -7.34 -13.64
CA TYR A 238 1.08 -6.31 -14.65
C TYR A 238 1.25 -4.95 -13.98
N THR A 239 0.22 -4.49 -13.27
CA THR A 239 0.27 -3.22 -12.55
C THR A 239 0.49 -3.41 -11.05
N THR A 240 1.00 -2.37 -10.41
CA THR A 240 1.03 -2.24 -8.95
C THR A 240 0.30 -0.97 -8.56
N GLY A 241 -0.15 -0.88 -7.31
CA GLY A 241 -0.75 0.35 -6.81
C GLY A 241 -0.27 0.71 -5.43
N GLU A 242 -0.69 1.88 -4.98
CA GLU A 242 -0.28 2.50 -3.75
C GLU A 242 -1.52 2.88 -2.93
N PHE A 243 -1.58 2.37 -1.70
CA PHE A 243 -2.48 2.87 -0.69
C PHE A 243 -1.88 4.13 -0.08
N VAL A 244 -2.63 5.22 -0.07
CA VAL A 244 -2.22 6.51 0.48
C VAL A 244 -3.14 6.90 1.63
N VAL A 245 -2.54 7.33 2.74
CA VAL A 245 -3.26 7.78 3.93
C VAL A 245 -2.56 8.97 4.58
N THR A 246 -3.31 9.87 5.21
CA THR A 246 -2.76 10.95 6.04
C THR A 246 -2.98 10.61 7.53
N SER A 247 -1.90 10.57 8.30
CA SER A 247 -1.92 10.34 9.75
C SER A 247 -1.61 11.60 10.55
N GLY A 248 -2.28 11.77 11.70
CA GLY A 248 -1.98 12.83 12.67
C GLY A 248 -0.95 12.44 13.74
N SER A 249 -0.43 11.21 13.71
CA SER A 249 0.49 10.68 14.72
C SER A 249 1.43 9.62 14.15
N ASP A 250 2.55 9.41 14.82
CA ASP A 250 3.43 8.28 14.53
C ASP A 250 2.81 6.99 15.10
N GLY A 251 2.94 5.87 14.39
CA GLY A 251 2.33 4.60 14.80
C GLY A 251 2.48 3.49 13.77
N THR A 252 1.58 2.51 13.84
CA THR A 252 1.47 1.43 12.85
C THR A 252 0.26 1.68 11.97
N GLY A 253 0.46 1.62 10.65
CA GLY A 253 -0.61 1.66 9.66
C GLY A 253 -0.98 0.24 9.23
N HIS A 254 -2.28 0.00 9.15
CA HIS A 254 -2.86 -1.25 8.67
C HIS A 254 -3.76 -0.93 7.49
N ILE A 255 -3.50 -1.51 6.32
CA ILE A 255 -4.49 -1.57 5.24
C ILE A 255 -5.16 -2.93 5.32
N ILE A 256 -6.49 -2.93 5.36
CA ILE A 256 -7.29 -4.14 5.42
C ILE A 256 -8.31 -4.09 4.29
N CYS A 257 -8.31 -5.07 3.41
CA CYS A 257 -9.31 -5.19 2.34
C CYS A 257 -10.10 -6.48 2.53
N ASP A 258 -11.43 -6.34 2.55
CA ASP A 258 -12.40 -7.43 2.69
C ASP A 258 -12.39 -8.27 1.42
N LEU A 259 -11.52 -9.29 1.37
CA LEU A 259 -11.31 -10.11 0.16
C LEU A 259 -12.37 -11.22 0.04
N ASN A 260 -12.96 -11.63 1.17
CA ASN A 260 -13.92 -12.73 1.21
C ASN A 260 -15.38 -12.24 1.05
N GLY A 261 -15.61 -10.93 1.17
CA GLY A 261 -16.91 -10.26 0.99
C GLY A 261 -17.88 -10.43 2.16
N ASP A 262 -17.40 -10.73 3.37
CA ASP A 262 -18.25 -10.93 4.55
C ASP A 262 -18.54 -9.63 5.33
N GLY A 263 -17.81 -8.55 5.03
CA GLY A 263 -17.97 -7.23 5.62
C GLY A 263 -17.31 -7.04 6.98
N ASP A 264 -16.60 -8.05 7.49
CA ASP A 264 -15.67 -7.93 8.60
C ASP A 264 -14.27 -7.57 8.04
N TYR A 265 -13.47 -6.83 8.81
CA TYR A 265 -12.10 -6.46 8.43
C TYR A 265 -11.12 -7.17 9.36
N ASP A 266 -10.59 -8.30 8.92
CA ASP A 266 -9.89 -9.24 9.77
C ASP A 266 -8.44 -8.86 10.06
N LEU A 267 -8.19 -8.41 11.29
CA LEU A 267 -6.85 -8.16 11.84
C LEU A 267 -6.10 -9.44 12.29
N THR A 268 -6.78 -10.58 12.33
CA THR A 268 -6.27 -11.80 12.99
C THR A 268 -6.28 -13.03 12.10
N SER A 269 -6.97 -12.99 10.96
CA SER A 269 -7.08 -14.10 10.01
C SER A 269 -6.30 -13.79 8.72
N ASP A 270 -6.19 -14.78 7.84
CA ASP A 270 -5.65 -14.59 6.48
C ASP A 270 -6.79 -14.48 5.44
N ASP A 271 -8.04 -14.34 5.88
CA ASP A 271 -9.20 -14.30 4.99
C ASP A 271 -9.32 -12.95 4.27
N ASP A 272 -8.76 -11.89 4.86
CA ASP A 272 -8.63 -10.55 4.29
C ASP A 272 -7.17 -10.18 4.02
N LEU A 273 -6.96 -9.26 3.08
CA LEU A 273 -5.66 -8.63 2.89
C LEU A 273 -5.32 -7.86 4.17
N HIS A 274 -4.11 -8.04 4.70
CA HIS A 274 -3.62 -7.23 5.81
C HIS A 274 -2.19 -6.76 5.58
N LEU A 275 -2.03 -5.50 5.17
CA LEU A 275 -0.72 -4.87 4.98
C LEU A 275 -0.36 -4.02 6.19
N LEU A 276 0.86 -4.20 6.71
CA LEU A 276 1.43 -3.43 7.81
C LEU A 276 2.52 -2.50 7.31
N PHE A 277 2.49 -1.24 7.74
CA PHE A 277 3.53 -0.26 7.40
C PHE A 277 3.74 0.73 8.55
N SER A 278 4.96 1.27 8.66
CA SER A 278 5.27 2.30 9.64
C SER A 278 4.66 3.63 9.23
N VAL A 279 4.02 4.31 10.17
CA VAL A 279 3.36 5.60 9.93
C VAL A 279 4.07 6.70 10.70
N THR A 280 4.28 7.83 10.03
CA THR A 280 4.69 9.09 10.64
C THR A 280 3.59 10.13 10.49
N SER A 281 3.55 11.15 11.36
CA SER A 281 2.62 12.26 11.19
C SER A 281 2.81 12.92 9.81
N GLY A 282 1.75 12.96 9.00
CA GLY A 282 1.76 13.44 7.63
C GLY A 282 1.19 12.43 6.64
N ASP A 283 1.54 12.58 5.36
CA ASP A 283 1.15 11.63 4.31
C ASP A 283 2.06 10.41 4.34
N ASN A 284 1.46 9.23 4.22
CA ASN A 284 2.13 7.94 4.23
C ASN A 284 1.52 7.05 3.15
N SER A 285 2.28 6.06 2.73
CA SER A 285 1.81 5.12 1.73
C SER A 285 2.41 3.73 1.88
N THR A 286 1.74 2.75 1.27
CA THR A 286 2.23 1.38 1.14
C THR A 286 1.77 0.80 -0.19
N THR A 287 2.64 0.02 -0.83
CA THR A 287 2.37 -0.56 -2.15
C THR A 287 1.66 -1.90 -2.04
N TRP A 288 0.90 -2.24 -3.08
CA TRP A 288 0.28 -3.54 -3.24
C TRP A 288 0.38 -4.02 -4.69
N ASP A 289 0.73 -5.29 -4.85
CA ASP A 289 0.94 -5.96 -6.14
C ASP A 289 -0.25 -6.85 -6.55
N GLY A 290 -1.36 -6.77 -5.80
CA GLY A 290 -2.54 -7.57 -6.06
C GLY A 290 -2.47 -8.98 -5.49
N THR A 291 -1.53 -9.29 -4.60
CA THR A 291 -1.46 -10.59 -3.93
C THR A 291 -2.12 -10.61 -2.55
N ASP A 292 -2.67 -11.77 -2.16
CA ASP A 292 -3.19 -12.05 -0.82
C ASP A 292 -2.05 -12.30 0.20
N ASN A 293 -2.39 -12.52 1.47
CA ASN A 293 -1.39 -12.80 2.53
C ASN A 293 -0.58 -14.10 2.29
N ASN A 294 -1.00 -14.94 1.35
CA ASN A 294 -0.32 -16.18 0.94
C ASN A 294 0.50 -16.02 -0.34
N GLY A 295 0.51 -14.82 -0.95
CA GLY A 295 1.21 -14.51 -2.20
C GLY A 295 0.50 -14.99 -3.47
N ASN A 296 -0.79 -15.32 -3.41
CA ASN A 296 -1.59 -15.63 -4.60
C ASN A 296 -2.25 -14.36 -5.12
N TYR A 297 -2.42 -14.23 -6.44
CA TYR A 297 -3.19 -13.13 -7.00
C TYR A 297 -4.64 -13.15 -6.51
N VAL A 298 -5.11 -11.99 -6.10
CA VAL A 298 -6.50 -11.75 -5.72
C VAL A 298 -7.38 -11.88 -6.95
N GLU A 299 -8.58 -12.46 -6.77
CA GLU A 299 -9.55 -12.62 -7.84
C GLU A 299 -10.06 -11.26 -8.35
N THR A 300 -10.66 -11.24 -9.53
CA THR A 300 -11.24 -10.01 -10.06
C THR A 300 -12.46 -9.57 -9.27
N GLY A 301 -12.57 -8.28 -9.02
CA GLY A 301 -13.68 -7.70 -8.27
C GLY A 301 -13.37 -6.34 -7.68
N THR A 302 -14.42 -5.72 -7.12
CA THR A 302 -14.31 -4.50 -6.33
C THR A 302 -14.26 -4.86 -4.85
N TYR A 303 -13.17 -4.48 -4.19
CA TYR A 303 -12.92 -4.78 -2.79
C TYR A 303 -13.07 -3.53 -1.93
N ASN A 304 -13.74 -3.67 -0.79
CA ASN A 304 -13.82 -2.60 0.20
C ASN A 304 -12.59 -2.67 1.10
N CYS A 305 -11.94 -1.54 1.31
CA CYS A 305 -10.76 -1.43 2.15
C CYS A 305 -10.94 -0.35 3.22
N VAL A 306 -10.20 -0.50 4.30
CA VAL A 306 -10.07 0.48 5.38
C VAL A 306 -8.60 0.66 5.75
N ALA A 307 -8.28 1.85 6.22
CA ALA A 307 -7.00 2.15 6.85
C ALA A 307 -7.21 2.31 8.36
N LEU A 308 -6.50 1.52 9.15
CA LEU A 308 -6.48 1.63 10.61
C LEU A 308 -5.10 2.16 11.03
N ILE A 309 -5.07 3.25 11.77
CA ILE A 309 -3.86 3.78 12.39
C ILE A 309 -3.91 3.44 13.87
N THR A 310 -2.97 2.63 14.34
CA THR A 310 -2.86 2.22 15.74
C THR A 310 -1.66 2.88 16.40
N VAL A 311 -1.79 3.13 17.70
CA VAL A 311 -0.70 3.63 18.52
C VAL A 311 -0.58 2.87 19.83
N GLY A 312 0.66 2.74 20.31
CA GLY A 312 0.94 1.97 21.52
C GLY A 312 0.57 0.49 21.37
N GLU A 313 0.82 -0.07 20.19
CA GLU A 313 0.68 -1.51 19.95
C GLU A 313 1.52 -2.29 20.97
N PHE A 314 0.88 -3.31 21.54
CA PHE A 314 1.38 -3.95 22.74
C PHE A 314 0.88 -5.40 22.83
N HIS A 315 1.82 -6.30 23.12
CA HIS A 315 1.58 -7.74 23.25
C HIS A 315 1.90 -8.23 24.66
N TYR A 316 0.97 -8.96 25.27
CA TYR A 316 1.24 -9.87 26.39
C TYR A 316 1.48 -11.28 25.85
N VAL A 317 2.70 -11.77 26.06
CA VAL A 317 3.10 -13.12 25.66
C VAL A 317 3.25 -14.00 26.90
N GLY A 318 2.34 -14.96 27.03
CA GLY A 318 2.38 -16.00 28.05
C GLY A 318 3.10 -17.24 27.54
N VAL A 319 4.13 -17.71 28.25
CA VAL A 319 4.85 -18.93 27.87
C VAL A 319 4.56 -20.03 28.87
N ASP A 320 4.14 -21.19 28.36
CA ASP A 320 3.83 -22.37 29.15
C ASP A 320 2.72 -22.16 30.20
N ILE A 321 1.64 -21.45 29.83
CA ILE A 321 0.49 -21.19 30.72
C ILE A 321 -0.67 -22.15 30.39
N GLU A 322 -0.89 -23.15 31.23
CA GLU A 322 -1.81 -24.25 30.97
C GLU A 322 -3.28 -23.89 31.15
N THR A 323 -3.62 -22.87 31.94
CA THR A 323 -5.01 -22.44 32.15
C THR A 323 -5.12 -20.94 32.42
N SER A 324 -6.18 -20.35 31.91
CA SER A 324 -6.69 -19.01 32.24
C SER A 324 -8.21 -19.11 32.36
N TYR A 325 -8.73 -19.22 33.58
CA TYR A 325 -10.17 -19.33 33.81
C TYR A 325 -10.60 -18.70 35.15
N GLU A 326 -11.51 -17.73 35.21
CA GLU A 326 -12.46 -17.35 34.15
C GLU A 326 -11.87 -16.51 33.01
N GLY A 327 -10.59 -16.14 33.08
CA GLY A 327 -9.88 -15.47 31.99
C GLY A 327 -9.20 -14.20 32.44
N PHE A 328 -8.45 -13.57 31.55
CA PHE A 328 -7.91 -12.24 31.79
C PHE A 328 -8.50 -11.21 30.82
N ARG A 329 -8.34 -9.94 31.20
CA ARG A 329 -8.85 -8.77 30.49
C ARG A 329 -7.80 -7.66 30.46
N LEU A 330 -7.86 -6.80 29.45
CA LEU A 330 -6.92 -5.70 29.26
C LEU A 330 -7.62 -4.35 29.46
N PHE A 331 -6.98 -3.46 30.19
CA PHE A 331 -7.51 -2.12 30.44
C PHE A 331 -6.45 -1.05 30.29
N LEU A 332 -6.80 0.06 29.63
CA LEU A 332 -6.00 1.28 29.69
C LEU A 332 -6.23 1.95 31.04
N VAL A 333 -5.14 2.34 31.71
CA VAL A 333 -5.17 3.04 32.99
C VAL A 333 -4.91 4.53 32.75
N ASP A 334 -5.74 5.40 33.35
CA ASP A 334 -5.54 6.85 33.31
C ASP A 334 -4.80 7.40 34.55
N ALA A 335 -4.41 8.68 34.53
CA ALA A 335 -3.70 9.33 35.63
C ALA A 335 -4.47 9.34 36.97
N GLY A 336 -5.80 9.28 36.92
CA GLY A 336 -6.70 9.14 38.07
C GLY A 336 -6.96 7.69 38.48
N LEU A 337 -6.25 6.73 37.86
CA LEU A 337 -6.45 5.28 38.00
C LEU A 337 -7.85 4.83 37.55
N GLY A 338 -8.50 5.54 36.64
CA GLY A 338 -9.64 5.01 35.90
C GLY A 338 -9.19 3.89 34.95
N ARG A 339 -10.12 3.00 34.61
CA ARG A 339 -9.88 1.88 33.69
C ARG A 339 -10.88 1.90 32.55
N THR A 340 -10.35 1.90 31.34
CA THR A 340 -11.11 1.75 30.10
C THR A 340 -10.80 0.39 29.51
N GLY A 341 -11.83 -0.39 29.18
CA GLY A 341 -11.63 -1.70 28.56
C GLY A 341 -11.00 -1.55 27.19
N LEU A 342 -10.00 -2.39 26.91
CA LEU A 342 -9.38 -2.49 25.60
C LEU A 342 -9.87 -3.74 24.87
N ASP A 343 -9.85 -3.68 23.55
CA ASP A 343 -10.12 -4.83 22.70
C ASP A 343 -8.91 -5.75 22.66
N MET A 344 -9.14 -7.05 22.76
CA MET A 344 -8.11 -8.07 22.82
C MET A 344 -8.10 -8.84 21.51
N TYR A 345 -6.92 -8.98 20.92
CA TYR A 345 -6.70 -9.68 19.68
C TYR A 345 -5.80 -10.89 19.90
N TRP A 346 -6.13 -12.00 19.23
CA TRP A 346 -5.28 -13.19 19.19
C TRP A 346 -5.70 -14.12 18.04
N ASN A 347 -4.74 -14.94 17.62
CA ASN A 347 -4.99 -16.09 16.76
C ASN A 347 -4.25 -17.31 17.33
N ASP A 348 -5.01 -18.34 17.70
CA ASP A 348 -4.53 -19.58 18.30
C ASP A 348 -4.58 -20.77 17.34
N ALA A 349 -4.81 -20.58 16.04
CA ALA A 349 -5.02 -21.65 15.07
C ALA A 349 -3.96 -22.77 15.15
N GLU A 350 -2.69 -22.41 15.36
CA GLU A 350 -1.59 -23.38 15.50
C GLU A 350 -1.73 -24.23 16.78
N VAL A 351 -2.09 -23.62 17.91
CA VAL A 351 -2.11 -24.27 19.24
C VAL A 351 -3.48 -24.83 19.61
N GLN A 352 -4.54 -24.48 18.88
CA GLN A 352 -5.93 -24.76 19.23
C GLN A 352 -6.26 -26.27 19.25
N ALA A 353 -5.56 -27.10 18.48
CA ALA A 353 -5.77 -28.54 18.45
C ALA A 353 -5.56 -29.23 19.81
N ALA A 354 -4.74 -28.65 20.69
CA ALA A 354 -4.46 -29.14 22.04
C ALA A 354 -5.48 -28.66 23.09
N GLU A 355 -6.53 -27.93 22.68
CA GLU A 355 -7.46 -27.33 23.62
C GLU A 355 -8.44 -28.32 24.27
N GLY A 356 -8.50 -28.25 25.60
CA GLY A 356 -9.45 -28.96 26.46
C GLY A 356 -10.75 -28.19 26.69
N THR A 357 -11.73 -28.84 27.32
CA THR A 357 -12.98 -28.18 27.73
C THR A 357 -12.75 -27.41 29.04
N MET A 358 -13.06 -26.11 29.03
CA MET A 358 -13.01 -25.22 30.19
C MET A 358 -14.03 -25.62 31.27
N PRO A 359 -13.90 -25.16 32.53
CA PRO A 359 -14.81 -25.50 33.62
C PRO A 359 -16.29 -25.20 33.36
N ASN A 360 -16.62 -24.23 32.50
CA ASN A 360 -18.00 -23.93 32.08
C ASN A 360 -18.57 -24.88 31.01
N GLY A 361 -17.80 -25.88 30.55
CA GLY A 361 -18.20 -26.84 29.53
C GLY A 361 -17.95 -26.40 28.08
N SER A 362 -17.45 -25.18 27.85
CA SER A 362 -17.10 -24.67 26.52
C SER A 362 -15.61 -24.88 26.20
N LYS A 363 -15.23 -24.80 24.92
CA LYS A 363 -13.82 -24.64 24.52
C LYS A 363 -13.48 -23.15 24.40
N SER A 364 -12.21 -22.80 24.55
CA SER A 364 -11.75 -21.44 24.22
C SER A 364 -11.91 -21.15 22.73
N LEU A 365 -12.07 -19.87 22.39
CA LEU A 365 -12.06 -19.44 21.00
C LEU A 365 -10.69 -19.64 20.37
N GLU A 366 -10.69 -19.97 19.08
CA GLU A 366 -9.48 -20.06 18.25
C GLU A 366 -8.93 -18.68 17.92
N SER A 367 -9.80 -17.74 17.54
CA SER A 367 -9.45 -16.35 17.27
C SER A 367 -10.40 -15.40 18.02
N SER A 368 -9.95 -14.17 18.24
CA SER A 368 -10.82 -13.06 18.66
C SER A 368 -11.74 -12.56 17.54
N GLY A 369 -11.45 -12.89 16.28
CA GLY A 369 -12.05 -12.28 15.09
C GLY A 369 -11.45 -10.91 14.78
N GLY A 370 -11.78 -10.35 13.61
CA GLY A 370 -11.24 -9.09 13.09
C GLY A 370 -11.46 -7.86 13.95
N SER A 371 -12.64 -7.77 14.59
CA SER A 371 -12.96 -6.68 15.52
C SER A 371 -12.37 -6.85 16.93
N GLY A 372 -11.68 -7.97 17.20
CA GLY A 372 -11.21 -8.30 18.53
C GLY A 372 -12.36 -8.58 19.52
N ILE A 373 -11.99 -8.85 20.77
CA ILE A 373 -12.95 -9.03 21.87
C ILE A 373 -12.74 -7.97 22.95
N SER A 374 -13.78 -7.16 23.16
CA SER A 374 -13.75 -6.08 24.15
C SER A 374 -13.70 -6.59 25.58
N SER A 375 -12.79 -6.02 26.39
CA SER A 375 -12.71 -6.29 27.84
C SER A 375 -13.93 -5.79 28.63
N GLY A 376 -14.78 -4.97 28.01
CA GLY A 376 -15.98 -4.39 28.61
C GLY A 376 -15.67 -3.35 29.70
N SER A 377 -16.65 -3.06 30.55
CA SER A 377 -16.43 -2.15 31.69
C SER A 377 -15.58 -2.83 32.77
N TYR A 378 -14.75 -2.06 33.46
CA TYR A 378 -13.89 -2.58 34.53
C TYR A 378 -14.67 -3.28 35.66
N THR A 379 -15.91 -2.86 35.91
CA THR A 379 -16.78 -3.44 36.95
C THR A 379 -17.56 -4.67 36.49
N ASP A 380 -17.54 -5.00 35.20
CA ASP A 380 -18.21 -6.19 34.69
C ASP A 380 -17.52 -7.44 35.22
N ALA A 381 -18.30 -8.51 35.41
CA ALA A 381 -17.74 -9.82 35.69
C ALA A 381 -17.00 -10.35 34.46
N GLU A 382 -15.96 -11.14 34.69
CA GLU A 382 -15.33 -11.93 33.63
C GLU A 382 -16.35 -12.92 33.06
N SER A 383 -16.40 -13.01 31.73
CA SER A 383 -17.24 -13.94 31.00
C SER A 383 -16.38 -14.57 29.90
N PRO A 384 -16.00 -15.86 30.06
CA PRO A 384 -15.16 -16.57 29.10
C PRO A 384 -15.70 -16.47 27.67
N ASN A 385 -14.83 -16.21 26.70
CA ASN A 385 -15.17 -16.04 25.27
C ASN A 385 -16.10 -14.85 24.95
N VAL A 386 -16.35 -13.94 25.89
CA VAL A 386 -17.23 -12.78 25.68
C VAL A 386 -16.52 -11.48 25.98
N ASN A 387 -15.89 -11.36 27.14
CA ASN A 387 -15.10 -10.18 27.51
C ASN A 387 -13.78 -10.54 28.20
N ALA A 388 -13.43 -11.83 28.24
CA ALA A 388 -12.24 -12.34 28.88
C ALA A 388 -11.62 -13.43 28.00
N ARG A 389 -10.29 -13.37 27.83
CA ARG A 389 -9.53 -14.42 27.15
C ARG A 389 -9.29 -15.56 28.13
N SER A 390 -9.84 -16.73 27.79
CA SER A 390 -9.89 -17.90 28.68
C SER A 390 -9.51 -19.17 27.92
N TRP A 391 -8.89 -20.12 28.61
CA TRP A 391 -8.57 -21.45 28.09
C TRP A 391 -8.24 -22.43 29.21
N GLY A 392 -8.25 -23.73 28.91
CA GLY A 392 -7.83 -24.77 29.84
C GLY A 392 -8.79 -25.02 31.00
N ASN A 393 -8.44 -25.93 31.91
CA ASN A 393 -9.38 -26.45 32.91
C ASN A 393 -8.81 -26.90 34.26
N PHE A 394 -7.56 -26.54 34.57
CA PHE A 394 -6.89 -26.88 35.83
C PHE A 394 -6.73 -28.39 36.13
N THR A 395 -6.94 -29.29 35.15
CA THR A 395 -6.84 -30.75 35.36
C THR A 395 -5.83 -31.46 34.46
N SER A 396 -5.35 -30.80 33.43
CA SER A 396 -4.30 -31.26 32.53
C SER A 396 -3.57 -30.08 31.90
N GLY A 397 -2.41 -30.32 31.30
CA GLY A 397 -1.87 -29.39 30.30
C GLY A 397 -2.85 -29.25 29.13
N ASN A 398 -3.02 -28.03 28.63
CA ASN A 398 -3.88 -27.68 27.48
C ASN A 398 -3.06 -26.89 26.44
N LYS A 399 -3.71 -26.10 25.58
CA LYS A 399 -3.05 -25.42 24.45
C LYS A 399 -1.83 -24.57 24.82
N GLY A 400 -1.79 -24.00 26.02
CA GLY A 400 -0.64 -23.24 26.49
C GLY A 400 0.58 -24.07 26.91
N ASN A 401 0.46 -25.39 27.07
CA ASN A 401 1.58 -26.25 27.51
C ASN A 401 2.72 -26.29 26.47
N GLY A 402 3.86 -25.70 26.82
CA GLY A 402 5.02 -25.55 25.95
C GLY A 402 4.85 -24.55 24.81
N SER A 403 3.85 -23.66 24.90
CA SER A 403 3.46 -22.76 23.82
C SER A 403 3.67 -21.30 24.21
N TYR A 404 3.75 -20.44 23.20
CA TYR A 404 3.74 -18.99 23.33
C TYR A 404 2.33 -18.51 22.98
N LEU A 405 1.58 -18.07 23.99
CA LEU A 405 0.25 -17.51 23.82
C LEU A 405 0.36 -16.00 23.72
N ASP A 406 0.07 -15.47 22.53
CA ASP A 406 0.22 -14.07 22.20
C ASP A 406 -1.13 -13.36 22.20
N THR A 407 -1.25 -12.30 22.99
CA THR A 407 -2.46 -11.45 23.06
C THR A 407 -2.03 -10.03 22.89
N TYR A 408 -2.67 -9.31 21.98
CA TYR A 408 -2.32 -7.92 21.75
C TYR A 408 -3.52 -6.99 21.79
N THR A 409 -3.19 -5.72 21.89
CA THR A 409 -4.08 -4.56 21.89
C THR A 409 -3.28 -3.35 21.44
N PHE A 410 -3.99 -2.27 21.18
CA PHE A 410 -3.42 -0.94 20.98
C PHE A 410 -3.89 -0.02 22.12
N VAL A 411 -3.16 1.06 22.39
CA VAL A 411 -3.58 2.08 23.37
C VAL A 411 -4.76 2.87 22.84
N ASP A 412 -4.68 3.24 21.56
CA ASP A 412 -5.73 3.94 20.84
C ASP A 412 -5.60 3.63 19.35
N SER A 413 -6.66 3.88 18.59
CA SER A 413 -6.69 3.66 17.16
C SER A 413 -7.73 4.53 16.49
N ASP A 414 -7.48 4.92 15.24
CA ASP A 414 -8.46 5.58 14.39
C ASP A 414 -8.64 4.82 13.09
N LEU A 415 -9.89 4.63 12.69
CA LEU A 415 -10.29 3.85 11.52
C LEU A 415 -10.84 4.80 10.46
N SER A 416 -10.37 4.64 9.22
CA SER A 416 -10.76 5.50 8.13
C SER A 416 -12.18 5.21 7.65
N SER A 417 -12.72 6.09 6.81
CA SER A 417 -13.84 5.71 5.95
C SER A 417 -13.43 4.57 5.02
N VAL A 418 -14.40 3.74 4.63
CA VAL A 418 -14.22 2.74 3.58
C VAL A 418 -13.89 3.42 2.26
N PHE A 419 -12.95 2.83 1.53
CA PHE A 419 -12.62 3.16 0.14
C PHE A 419 -12.54 1.86 -0.66
N THR A 420 -12.56 1.94 -1.99
CA THR A 420 -12.60 0.76 -2.85
C THR A 420 -11.32 0.58 -3.64
N VAL A 421 -11.02 -0.67 -3.99
CA VAL A 421 -10.01 -1.03 -4.98
C VAL A 421 -10.65 -1.95 -6.00
N ASP A 422 -10.49 -1.63 -7.27
CA ASP A 422 -10.92 -2.48 -8.38
C ASP A 422 -9.75 -3.35 -8.83
N VAL A 423 -9.96 -4.66 -8.83
CA VAL A 423 -9.01 -5.66 -9.32
C VAL A 423 -9.59 -6.26 -10.60
N VAL A 424 -8.83 -6.18 -11.69
CA VAL A 424 -9.20 -6.69 -13.01
C VAL A 424 -8.32 -7.86 -13.42
N ASP A 425 -8.73 -8.60 -14.45
CA ASP A 425 -7.93 -9.68 -15.01
C ASP A 425 -6.94 -9.07 -15.99
N GLY A 426 -5.66 -9.08 -15.65
CA GLY A 426 -4.59 -8.54 -16.49
C GLY A 426 -4.29 -9.38 -17.74
N ASN A 427 -5.09 -10.41 -18.07
CA ASN A 427 -4.91 -11.18 -19.31
C ASN A 427 -6.06 -10.95 -20.31
N ILE A 428 -6.90 -9.93 -20.09
CA ILE A 428 -7.93 -9.55 -21.04
C ILE A 428 -7.26 -8.73 -22.15
N ASP A 429 -7.63 -9.08 -23.36
CA ASP A 429 -7.28 -8.44 -24.64
C ASP A 429 -8.62 -8.41 -25.38
N THR A 430 -9.28 -7.25 -25.35
CA THR A 430 -10.70 -7.07 -25.67
C THR A 430 -10.94 -7.09 -27.18
N ASP A 431 -10.04 -6.54 -27.96
CA ASP A 431 -10.13 -6.42 -29.41
C ASP A 431 -9.32 -7.51 -30.16
N GLY A 432 -8.37 -8.15 -29.48
CA GLY A 432 -7.64 -9.33 -29.95
C GLY A 432 -6.42 -9.00 -30.81
N ASP A 433 -5.81 -7.83 -30.66
CA ASP A 433 -4.68 -7.38 -31.47
C ASP A 433 -3.34 -7.99 -31.01
N GLY A 434 -3.19 -8.26 -29.71
CA GLY A 434 -1.97 -8.79 -29.09
C GLY A 434 -1.57 -8.07 -27.80
N LEU A 435 -2.00 -6.81 -27.65
CA LEU A 435 -1.82 -5.96 -26.49
C LEU A 435 -2.98 -6.22 -25.52
N ILE A 436 -2.70 -6.29 -24.21
CA ILE A 436 -3.76 -6.51 -23.22
C ILE A 436 -4.38 -5.17 -22.81
N ASP A 437 -5.66 -5.17 -22.41
CA ASP A 437 -6.42 -3.97 -21.96
C ASP A 437 -5.64 -3.13 -20.93
N ALA A 438 -4.86 -3.78 -20.07
CA ALA A 438 -4.08 -3.11 -19.04
C ALA A 438 -2.80 -2.44 -19.57
N GLU A 439 -2.19 -2.93 -20.64
CA GLU A 439 -1.06 -2.27 -21.31
C GLU A 439 -1.59 -1.11 -22.16
N GLU A 440 -2.68 -1.33 -22.89
CA GLU A 440 -3.38 -0.32 -23.68
C GLU A 440 -3.77 0.90 -22.85
N GLU A 441 -4.54 0.72 -21.77
CA GLU A 441 -5.07 1.85 -20.99
C GLU A 441 -4.03 2.46 -20.04
N CYS A 442 -3.08 1.67 -19.51
CA CYS A 442 -2.19 2.14 -18.45
C CYS A 442 -0.79 2.56 -18.91
N GLU A 443 -0.32 2.10 -20.07
CA GLU A 443 1.03 2.38 -20.57
C GLU A 443 1.01 3.15 -21.90
N TYR A 444 0.15 2.76 -22.84
CA TYR A 444 0.16 3.29 -24.21
C TYR A 444 -0.94 4.32 -24.51
N GLY A 445 -2.03 4.33 -23.73
CA GLY A 445 -3.14 5.26 -23.91
C GLY A 445 -4.04 4.96 -25.12
N THR A 446 -4.07 3.71 -25.58
CA THR A 446 -4.83 3.24 -26.75
C THR A 446 -6.28 2.87 -26.43
N ASP A 447 -7.14 2.70 -27.46
CA ASP A 447 -8.55 2.29 -27.27
C ASP A 447 -8.66 0.76 -27.23
N ILE A 448 -8.92 0.21 -26.05
CA ILE A 448 -9.13 -1.24 -25.77
C ILE A 448 -10.15 -1.98 -26.67
N SER A 449 -10.85 -1.27 -27.54
CA SER A 449 -11.83 -1.83 -28.45
C SER A 449 -11.51 -1.64 -29.93
N ASP A 450 -10.33 -1.10 -30.24
CA ASP A 450 -9.85 -0.80 -31.58
C ASP A 450 -8.41 -1.28 -31.78
N THR A 451 -8.22 -2.20 -32.73
CA THR A 451 -6.95 -2.92 -32.91
C THR A 451 -5.83 -2.09 -33.53
N ASP A 452 -6.09 -0.83 -33.81
CA ASP A 452 -5.32 0.14 -34.61
C ASP A 452 -5.88 1.52 -34.24
N THR A 453 -5.41 2.05 -33.12
CA THR A 453 -6.03 3.18 -32.41
C THR A 453 -6.00 4.47 -33.22
N ASP A 454 -4.98 4.67 -34.05
CA ASP A 454 -4.81 5.85 -34.88
C ASP A 454 -5.18 5.64 -36.36
N ASP A 455 -5.62 4.44 -36.74
CA ASP A 455 -6.10 4.06 -38.07
C ASP A 455 -5.01 4.16 -39.18
N ASP A 456 -3.74 4.00 -38.84
CA ASP A 456 -2.61 4.12 -39.78
C ASP A 456 -2.31 2.83 -40.57
N GLY A 457 -2.86 1.70 -40.11
CA GLY A 457 -2.73 0.39 -40.75
C GLY A 457 -1.71 -0.56 -40.12
N LEU A 458 -1.02 -0.16 -39.05
CA LEU A 458 -0.41 -1.06 -38.07
C LEU A 458 -1.37 -1.30 -36.90
N THR A 459 -1.20 -2.42 -36.21
CA THR A 459 -1.97 -2.66 -34.98
C THR A 459 -1.19 -2.14 -33.78
N ASP A 460 -1.85 -1.76 -32.70
CA ASP A 460 -1.20 -1.19 -31.51
C ASP A 460 -0.05 -2.10 -30.99
N ASP A 461 -0.27 -3.42 -30.87
CA ASP A 461 0.79 -4.39 -30.51
C ASP A 461 1.98 -4.37 -31.50
N ALA A 462 1.71 -4.20 -32.79
CA ALA A 462 2.74 -4.18 -33.83
C ALA A 462 3.57 -2.89 -33.76
N GLU A 463 2.93 -1.75 -33.48
CA GLU A 463 3.60 -0.48 -33.28
C GLU A 463 4.49 -0.51 -32.05
N VAL A 464 3.98 -1.04 -30.93
CA VAL A 464 4.78 -1.27 -29.72
C VAL A 464 5.99 -2.17 -30.01
N ASP A 465 5.83 -3.22 -30.81
CA ASP A 465 6.93 -4.12 -31.23
C ASP A 465 7.95 -3.42 -32.14
N ASN A 466 7.51 -2.46 -32.96
CA ASN A 466 8.38 -1.62 -33.80
C ASN A 466 8.99 -0.44 -33.02
N GLY A 467 8.42 -0.08 -31.88
CA GLY A 467 8.83 1.03 -31.03
C GLY A 467 8.24 2.39 -31.42
N THR A 468 7.22 2.41 -32.27
CA THR A 468 6.42 3.59 -32.61
C THR A 468 5.40 3.91 -31.52
N ASP A 469 4.75 5.07 -31.58
CA ASP A 469 3.72 5.47 -30.62
C ASP A 469 2.33 5.13 -31.20
N PRO A 470 1.61 4.12 -30.64
CA PRO A 470 0.37 3.58 -31.22
C PRO A 470 -0.84 4.52 -31.15
N ALA A 471 -0.64 5.75 -30.68
CA ALA A 471 -1.64 6.80 -30.69
C ALA A 471 -1.31 7.91 -31.70
N THR A 472 -0.30 7.72 -32.55
CA THR A 472 0.18 8.70 -33.52
C THR A 472 0.47 8.07 -34.88
N GLU A 473 -0.33 8.43 -35.89
CA GLU A 473 -0.21 7.90 -37.26
C GLU A 473 1.19 8.06 -37.90
N ASP A 474 2.06 8.94 -37.38
CA ASP A 474 3.38 9.29 -37.92
C ASP A 474 4.31 9.65 -36.74
N THR A 475 5.09 8.67 -36.27
CA THR A 475 5.89 8.80 -35.05
C THR A 475 7.07 9.75 -35.21
N ASP A 476 7.69 9.78 -36.39
CA ASP A 476 8.90 10.55 -36.62
C ASP A 476 8.67 11.92 -37.30
N GLY A 477 7.47 12.12 -37.82
CA GLY A 477 6.92 13.38 -38.29
C GLY A 477 7.40 13.77 -39.69
N ASP A 478 7.71 12.81 -40.55
CA ASP A 478 8.22 13.04 -41.90
C ASP A 478 7.15 13.07 -43.01
N GLY A 479 5.89 12.82 -42.65
CA GLY A 479 4.75 12.87 -43.57
C GLY A 479 4.32 11.51 -44.13
N LEU A 480 5.04 10.43 -43.83
CA LEU A 480 4.58 9.06 -44.03
C LEU A 480 3.97 8.50 -42.74
N THR A 481 3.00 7.61 -42.87
CA THR A 481 2.47 6.92 -41.69
C THR A 481 3.38 5.76 -41.30
N ASP A 482 3.46 5.42 -40.01
CA ASP A 482 4.26 4.27 -39.54
C ASP A 482 3.77 2.99 -40.26
N GLY A 483 2.45 2.89 -40.42
CA GLY A 483 1.68 2.13 -41.39
C GLY A 483 2.33 1.90 -42.74
N ASP A 484 2.42 2.97 -43.53
CA ASP A 484 2.94 2.96 -44.90
C ASP A 484 4.43 2.61 -44.93
N GLU A 485 5.21 3.14 -43.99
CA GLU A 485 6.63 2.89 -43.87
C GLU A 485 6.94 1.40 -43.66
N VAL A 486 6.24 0.75 -42.74
CA VAL A 486 6.45 -0.68 -42.45
C VAL A 486 5.85 -1.56 -43.54
N ASN A 487 4.64 -1.26 -44.00
CA ASN A 487 3.88 -2.16 -44.87
C ASN A 487 4.13 -1.97 -46.38
N GLU A 488 4.36 -0.74 -46.83
CA GLU A 488 4.53 -0.39 -48.25
C GLU A 488 6.01 -0.20 -48.63
N TYR A 489 6.73 0.62 -47.85
CA TYR A 489 8.07 1.09 -48.23
C TYR A 489 9.23 0.26 -47.64
N GLY A 490 9.02 -0.34 -46.46
CA GLY A 490 10.05 -1.02 -45.69
C GLY A 490 11.16 -0.11 -45.18
N SER A 491 10.83 1.17 -44.91
CA SER A 491 11.67 2.15 -44.21
C SER A 491 11.64 1.93 -42.69
N ASP A 492 12.26 2.82 -41.91
CA ASP A 492 12.37 2.72 -40.45
C ASP A 492 11.53 3.84 -39.82
N PRO A 493 10.35 3.54 -39.23
CA PRO A 493 9.35 4.54 -38.81
C PRO A 493 9.74 5.38 -37.59
N LEU A 494 11.02 5.32 -37.22
CA LEU A 494 11.62 6.07 -36.12
C LEU A 494 12.68 7.05 -36.64
N THR A 495 12.88 7.12 -37.95
CA THR A 495 13.93 7.90 -38.59
C THR A 495 13.39 8.56 -39.87
N PRO A 496 13.25 9.91 -39.86
CA PRO A 496 12.72 10.62 -41.00
C PRO A 496 13.47 10.26 -42.27
N ASP A 497 12.71 9.88 -43.30
CA ASP A 497 13.19 9.61 -44.63
C ASP A 497 13.68 10.90 -45.30
N ILE A 498 14.32 10.74 -46.46
CA ILE A 498 14.88 11.88 -47.20
C ILE A 498 13.70 12.64 -47.82
N ASP A 499 13.67 13.95 -47.57
CA ASP A 499 12.80 14.95 -48.19
C ASP A 499 13.75 15.97 -48.85
N THR A 500 13.91 15.87 -50.17
CA THR A 500 14.93 16.58 -50.95
C THR A 500 14.58 18.05 -51.16
N ASP A 501 13.31 18.37 -51.33
CA ASP A 501 12.84 19.75 -51.55
C ASP A 501 12.32 20.45 -50.28
N GLY A 502 12.07 19.70 -49.20
CA GLY A 502 11.68 20.22 -47.90
C GLY A 502 10.20 20.59 -47.80
N ASP A 503 9.33 20.01 -48.62
CA ASP A 503 7.90 20.30 -48.63
C ASP A 503 7.10 19.55 -47.55
N GLY A 504 7.73 18.58 -46.89
CA GLY A 504 7.16 17.74 -45.84
C GLY A 504 6.55 16.43 -46.33
N LEU A 505 6.89 15.98 -47.54
CA LEU A 505 6.69 14.61 -48.01
C LEU A 505 8.07 13.99 -48.31
N ALA A 506 8.33 12.80 -47.79
CA ALA A 506 9.56 12.08 -48.11
C ALA A 506 9.60 11.66 -49.59
N ASP A 507 10.77 11.73 -50.24
CA ASP A 507 11.03 11.36 -51.65
C ASP A 507 10.43 10.00 -52.04
N ILE A 508 10.33 9.06 -51.09
CA ILE A 508 9.78 7.73 -51.38
C ILE A 508 8.24 7.71 -51.54
N GLY A 509 7.55 8.71 -51.00
CA GLY A 509 6.11 8.96 -51.11
C GLY A 509 5.74 10.19 -51.94
N ASP A 510 6.71 11.06 -52.23
CA ASP A 510 6.60 12.19 -53.14
C ASP A 510 6.44 11.72 -54.60
N ARG A 511 5.92 12.59 -55.47
CA ARG A 511 5.88 12.38 -56.92
C ARG A 511 6.60 13.46 -57.73
N ASP A 512 7.28 14.38 -57.05
CA ASP A 512 8.04 15.51 -57.61
C ASP A 512 9.18 15.87 -56.63
N ASP A 513 10.15 14.95 -56.40
CA ASP A 513 11.10 14.99 -55.26
C ASP A 513 11.97 16.26 -55.15
N ASP A 514 12.12 17.04 -56.22
CA ASP A 514 12.87 18.31 -56.23
C ASP A 514 11.98 19.55 -56.45
N ASN A 515 10.66 19.34 -56.53
CA ASN A 515 9.61 20.33 -56.70
C ASN A 515 9.86 21.33 -57.85
N ASP A 516 10.53 20.92 -58.93
CA ASP A 516 10.78 21.75 -60.12
C ASP A 516 9.54 21.87 -61.05
N GLY A 517 8.52 21.05 -60.79
CA GLY A 517 7.26 20.97 -61.51
C GLY A 517 7.20 19.93 -62.64
N ILE A 518 8.19 19.05 -62.74
CA ILE A 518 8.28 17.90 -63.65
C ILE A 518 8.21 16.60 -62.81
N PRO A 519 7.02 15.98 -62.67
CA PRO A 519 6.87 14.81 -61.79
C PRO A 519 7.78 13.64 -62.18
N ASP A 520 8.32 12.88 -61.20
CA ASP A 520 9.40 11.89 -61.38
C ASP A 520 9.11 10.84 -62.46
N TRP A 521 7.84 10.48 -62.62
CA TRP A 521 7.41 9.53 -63.67
C TRP A 521 7.70 10.04 -65.09
N THR A 522 7.91 11.34 -65.25
CA THR A 522 8.27 12.04 -66.49
C THR A 522 9.78 12.06 -66.68
N GLU A 523 10.53 12.17 -65.59
CA GLU A 523 11.99 12.35 -65.55
C GLU A 523 12.77 11.05 -65.68
N VAL A 524 12.06 9.92 -65.56
CA VAL A 524 12.58 8.56 -65.74
C VAL A 524 13.52 8.18 -64.61
N GLU A 525 13.00 7.38 -63.67
CA GLU A 525 13.72 6.80 -62.53
C GLU A 525 15.18 6.38 -62.86
N GLY A 526 16.13 7.00 -62.15
CA GLY A 526 17.57 6.72 -62.25
C GLY A 526 18.26 7.23 -63.52
N ALA A 527 17.59 8.07 -64.32
CA ALA A 527 18.26 8.88 -65.33
C ALA A 527 19.12 9.95 -64.64
N ASP A 528 20.26 10.26 -65.26
CA ASP A 528 21.25 11.25 -64.82
C ASP A 528 21.83 11.81 -66.12
N THR A 529 21.26 12.91 -66.60
CA THR A 529 21.43 13.38 -67.98
C THR A 529 22.80 14.02 -68.20
N ASP A 530 23.32 14.73 -67.20
CA ASP A 530 24.63 15.38 -67.26
C ASP A 530 25.79 14.49 -66.72
N GLY A 531 25.46 13.44 -65.97
CA GLY A 531 26.40 12.48 -65.41
C GLY A 531 27.13 12.97 -64.15
N ASP A 532 26.56 13.91 -63.39
CA ASP A 532 27.18 14.46 -62.17
C ASP A 532 26.95 13.59 -60.93
N GLY A 533 26.01 12.65 -61.00
CA GLY A 533 25.69 11.67 -59.99
C GLY A 533 24.47 12.00 -59.13
N VAL A 534 23.77 13.10 -59.39
CA VAL A 534 22.41 13.36 -58.91
C VAL A 534 21.44 12.84 -59.98
N PRO A 535 20.48 11.97 -59.65
CA PRO A 535 19.43 11.58 -60.59
C PRO A 535 18.60 12.81 -60.99
N ASN A 536 18.07 12.83 -62.21
CA ASN A 536 17.22 13.93 -62.69
C ASN A 536 16.09 14.25 -61.69
N THR A 537 15.49 13.22 -61.06
CA THR A 537 14.41 13.38 -60.09
C THR A 537 14.79 14.16 -58.83
N LEU A 538 16.08 14.35 -58.57
CA LEU A 538 16.60 15.10 -57.42
C LEU A 538 17.46 16.29 -57.87
N ASP A 539 17.49 16.60 -59.17
CA ASP A 539 18.41 17.55 -59.78
C ASP A 539 17.67 18.68 -60.50
N THR A 540 17.63 19.83 -59.83
CA THR A 540 17.04 21.08 -60.34
C THR A 540 17.65 21.64 -61.64
N ASP A 541 18.77 21.11 -62.17
CA ASP A 541 19.37 21.45 -63.48
C ASP A 541 19.98 20.18 -64.13
N SER A 542 19.11 19.23 -64.47
CA SER A 542 19.41 17.87 -64.96
C SER A 542 20.42 17.79 -66.11
N ASP A 543 20.53 18.83 -66.96
CA ASP A 543 21.49 18.88 -68.07
C ASP A 543 22.69 19.83 -67.84
N ASN A 544 22.69 20.53 -66.71
CA ASN A 544 23.74 21.41 -66.18
C ASN A 544 24.16 22.48 -67.19
N ASP A 545 23.19 23.00 -67.95
CA ASP A 545 23.38 24.07 -68.92
C ASP A 545 23.29 25.48 -68.30
N GLY A 546 22.90 25.53 -67.01
CA GLY A 546 22.79 26.74 -66.20
C GLY A 546 21.41 27.38 -66.24
N ARG A 547 20.37 26.59 -66.52
CA ARG A 547 18.95 26.93 -66.42
C ARG A 547 18.27 25.83 -65.63
N THR A 548 17.42 26.20 -64.68
CA THR A 548 16.75 25.19 -63.86
C THR A 548 15.69 24.46 -64.67
N ASP A 549 15.43 23.20 -64.35
CA ASP A 549 14.41 22.40 -65.04
C ASP A 549 13.00 23.04 -64.90
N ALA A 550 12.72 23.67 -63.76
CA ALA A 550 11.58 24.56 -63.55
C ALA A 550 11.49 25.71 -64.59
N GLU A 551 12.60 26.39 -64.92
CA GLU A 551 12.62 27.42 -65.97
C GLU A 551 12.37 26.82 -67.36
N GLU A 552 12.92 25.64 -67.61
CA GLU A 552 12.87 24.92 -68.89
C GLU A 552 11.47 24.36 -69.18
N ALA A 553 10.81 23.81 -68.16
CA ALA A 553 9.42 23.38 -68.15
C ALA A 553 8.43 24.55 -68.30
N GLY A 554 8.90 25.78 -68.10
CA GLY A 554 8.14 27.02 -68.27
C GLY A 554 7.45 27.50 -67.00
N TYR A 555 7.89 27.02 -65.84
CA TYR A 555 7.38 27.36 -64.51
C TYR A 555 8.22 28.38 -63.76
N GLY A 556 9.43 28.74 -64.21
CA GLY A 556 10.33 29.71 -63.56
C GLY A 556 9.82 31.15 -63.34
N ALA A 557 8.54 31.45 -63.60
CA ALA A 557 7.90 32.66 -63.05
C ALA A 557 7.26 32.43 -61.67
N SER A 558 7.23 31.17 -61.23
CA SER A 558 6.65 30.69 -59.97
C SER A 558 7.72 30.33 -58.95
N ASP A 559 8.96 30.11 -59.36
CA ASP A 559 10.17 30.18 -58.53
C ASP A 559 10.58 31.67 -58.45
N ALA A 560 10.45 32.30 -57.27
CA ALA A 560 10.70 33.74 -57.10
C ALA A 560 12.09 34.07 -56.56
N ASP A 561 12.83 33.11 -56.02
CA ASP A 561 14.20 33.27 -55.56
C ASP A 561 15.27 32.62 -56.45
N ASP A 562 14.83 32.06 -57.58
CA ASP A 562 15.63 31.45 -58.65
C ASP A 562 16.53 30.33 -58.10
N ASP A 563 16.00 29.49 -57.20
CA ASP A 563 16.74 28.38 -56.58
C ASP A 563 16.50 27.01 -57.22
N GLY A 564 15.57 26.92 -58.19
CA GLY A 564 15.24 25.71 -58.92
C GLY A 564 14.00 24.99 -58.41
N VAL A 565 13.52 25.33 -57.21
CA VAL A 565 12.33 24.75 -56.58
C VAL A 565 11.14 25.72 -56.73
N LEU A 566 9.95 25.22 -57.05
CA LEU A 566 8.79 26.09 -57.23
C LEU A 566 8.22 26.60 -55.89
N ASP A 567 8.12 27.92 -55.71
CA ASP A 567 7.48 28.49 -54.52
C ASP A 567 5.98 28.15 -54.44
N GLY A 568 5.54 27.71 -53.26
CA GLY A 568 4.12 27.66 -52.92
C GLY A 568 3.75 26.47 -52.05
N ASP A 569 2.45 26.22 -51.95
CA ASP A 569 1.95 25.00 -51.33
C ASP A 569 1.93 23.89 -52.40
N VAL A 570 2.28 22.67 -51.99
CA VAL A 570 2.13 21.46 -52.80
C VAL A 570 0.74 20.83 -52.61
N ASN A 571 0.42 19.80 -53.39
CA ASN A 571 -0.81 19.02 -53.20
C ASN A 571 -0.55 17.72 -52.43
N GLU A 572 -1.56 16.85 -52.27
CA GLU A 572 -1.45 15.57 -51.54
C GLU A 572 -0.47 14.53 -52.14
N TYR A 573 0.26 14.90 -53.21
CA TYR A 573 1.21 14.04 -53.91
C TYR A 573 2.53 14.79 -54.20
N GLY A 574 2.87 15.82 -53.42
CA GLY A 574 4.10 16.64 -53.58
C GLY A 574 4.11 17.61 -54.76
N ILE A 575 3.30 17.39 -55.81
CA ILE A 575 3.39 18.27 -57.00
C ILE A 575 2.98 19.74 -56.69
N PRO A 576 3.77 20.75 -57.08
CA PRO A 576 3.50 22.17 -56.83
C PRO A 576 2.14 22.63 -57.35
N SER A 577 1.42 23.41 -56.54
CA SER A 577 0.13 23.99 -56.94
C SER A 577 0.22 24.90 -58.18
N ALA A 578 1.41 25.44 -58.47
CA ALA A 578 1.69 26.23 -59.68
C ALA A 578 1.44 25.41 -60.96
N VAL A 579 1.67 24.09 -60.90
CA VAL A 579 1.53 23.12 -61.99
C VAL A 579 0.09 22.59 -62.10
N ALA A 580 -0.60 22.44 -60.97
CA ALA A 580 -1.95 21.84 -60.86
C ALA A 580 -3.10 22.60 -61.58
N SER A 581 -2.83 23.75 -62.21
CA SER A 581 -3.82 24.48 -63.00
C SER A 581 -4.06 23.92 -64.42
N GLY A 582 -3.43 22.80 -64.78
CA GLY A 582 -3.61 22.17 -66.09
C GLY A 582 -3.40 20.66 -66.10
N GLU A 583 -4.42 19.88 -65.75
CA GLU A 583 -4.51 18.54 -66.33
C GLU A 583 -4.53 18.67 -67.86
N GLY A 584 -3.40 18.29 -68.45
CA GLY A 584 -3.22 18.30 -69.89
C GLY A 584 -1.82 18.75 -70.20
N THR A 585 -0.93 17.76 -70.31
CA THR A 585 0.07 17.66 -71.38
C THR A 585 -0.08 18.79 -72.39
N THR A 586 0.59 19.92 -72.18
CA THR A 586 0.81 20.84 -73.29
C THR A 586 1.84 20.16 -74.15
N ASP A 587 1.32 19.34 -75.07
CA ASP A 587 1.89 19.18 -76.40
C ASP A 587 2.21 20.60 -76.87
N CYS A 588 3.48 20.98 -76.68
CA CYS A 588 3.99 22.25 -77.15
C CYS A 588 3.63 22.33 -78.63
N PRO A 589 3.06 23.45 -79.13
CA PRO A 589 2.73 23.62 -80.53
C PRO A 589 3.98 23.82 -81.41
N ASN A 590 5.05 23.08 -81.13
CA ASN A 590 6.22 22.77 -81.94
C ASN A 590 6.88 21.53 -81.32
N GLY A 591 6.67 20.34 -81.91
CA GLY A 591 7.11 19.08 -81.33
C GLY A 591 8.62 18.96 -81.15
N THR A 592 9.06 19.13 -79.91
CA THR A 592 10.32 18.61 -79.35
C THR A 592 9.96 17.92 -78.04
N SER A 593 10.40 16.67 -77.92
CA SER A 593 10.42 15.93 -76.66
C SER A 593 11.37 16.66 -75.69
N LEU A 594 11.09 16.65 -74.39
CA LEU A 594 11.93 17.28 -73.35
C LEU A 594 13.40 16.80 -73.40
N LEU A 595 13.68 15.66 -74.03
CA LEU A 595 15.05 15.16 -74.26
C LEU A 595 15.79 15.69 -75.52
N GLU A 596 15.31 16.73 -76.23
CA GLU A 596 15.84 17.09 -77.56
C GLU A 596 16.39 18.51 -77.73
N ASN A 597 16.83 19.16 -76.65
CA ASN A 597 17.62 20.39 -76.78
C ASN A 597 19.11 20.20 -76.49
N ALA A 598 19.66 19.03 -76.84
CA ALA A 598 21.10 18.84 -76.99
C ALA A 598 21.65 19.78 -78.08
N GLY A 599 22.11 20.95 -77.68
CA GLY A 599 22.88 21.91 -78.47
C GLY A 599 24.29 21.40 -78.81
N PHE A 600 24.43 20.19 -79.35
CA PHE A 600 25.68 19.68 -79.90
C PHE A 600 25.70 19.83 -81.42
N GLU A 601 26.61 20.66 -81.93
CA GLU A 601 27.07 20.55 -83.32
C GLU A 601 27.76 19.18 -83.50
N GLU A 602 27.04 18.22 -84.06
CA GLU A 602 27.56 16.93 -84.53
C GLU A 602 28.62 17.09 -85.65
N PRO A 603 29.80 16.42 -85.59
CA PRO A 603 30.48 15.95 -86.77
C PRO A 603 30.02 14.51 -87.08
N ALA A 604 29.11 14.43 -88.04
CA ALA A 604 28.60 13.24 -88.73
C ALA A 604 29.37 11.91 -88.57
N LEU A 605 28.64 10.83 -88.25
CA LEU A 605 28.87 9.48 -88.79
C LEU A 605 27.61 8.58 -88.72
N THR A 606 27.24 8.04 -89.87
CA THR A 606 26.03 7.21 -90.13
C THR A 606 26.14 5.72 -89.79
N LEU A 607 24.95 5.15 -89.52
CA LEU A 607 24.39 3.80 -89.82
C LEU A 607 24.32 2.74 -88.69
N GLY A 608 23.08 2.37 -88.33
CA GLY A 608 22.63 0.97 -88.42
C GLY A 608 21.50 0.51 -87.47
N SER A 609 20.26 0.44 -88.00
CA SER A 609 19.11 -0.45 -87.62
C SER A 609 18.63 -0.39 -86.16
N TYR A 610 17.35 -0.12 -85.84
CA TYR A 610 16.16 -0.94 -86.10
C TYR A 610 14.88 -0.09 -86.19
N SER A 611 13.89 -0.55 -86.97
CA SER A 611 12.54 0.03 -87.05
C SER A 611 11.54 -0.79 -86.23
N LEU A 612 10.53 -0.16 -85.59
CA LEU A 612 9.21 -0.79 -85.43
C LEU A 612 8.02 0.22 -85.34
N ILE A 613 7.32 0.33 -86.48
CA ILE A 613 5.86 0.41 -86.70
C ILE A 613 5.02 1.49 -85.97
N LEU A 614 4.80 2.60 -86.68
CA LEU A 614 3.64 3.49 -86.53
C LEU A 614 2.37 2.84 -87.11
N LYS A 615 1.24 2.91 -86.38
CA LYS A 615 -0.12 2.64 -86.90
C LYS A 615 -0.89 3.96 -87.05
N THR A 616 -1.54 4.09 -88.21
CA THR A 616 -2.15 5.29 -88.81
C THR A 616 -3.40 5.86 -88.12
N PRO A 617 -3.78 7.14 -88.41
CA PRO A 617 -4.77 7.94 -87.65
C PRO A 617 -6.19 7.97 -88.26
N CYS A 618 -7.16 8.51 -87.52
CA CYS A 618 -8.50 8.90 -88.02
C CYS A 618 -9.17 10.00 -87.13
N PRO A 619 -10.20 10.73 -87.62
CA PRO A 619 -10.11 12.17 -87.88
C PRO A 619 -11.11 13.09 -87.13
N ALA A 620 -10.92 14.40 -87.32
CA ALA A 620 -11.57 15.57 -86.73
C ALA A 620 -13.11 15.73 -86.89
N GLY A 621 -13.73 16.48 -85.95
CA GLY A 621 -15.05 17.09 -86.10
C GLY A 621 -15.43 18.05 -84.96
N SER A 622 -15.58 19.33 -85.29
CA SER A 622 -15.75 20.53 -84.43
C SER A 622 -17.22 20.78 -83.91
N PRO A 623 -17.59 21.95 -83.33
CA PRO A 623 -18.06 22.12 -81.94
C PRO A 623 -19.53 22.62 -81.83
N PRO A 624 -20.04 22.99 -80.63
CA PRO A 624 -20.58 24.36 -80.50
C PRO A 624 -20.39 25.06 -79.14
N THR A 625 -20.44 26.39 -79.22
CA THR A 625 -20.33 27.45 -78.22
C THR A 625 -21.64 27.75 -77.42
N PRO A 626 -21.61 28.63 -76.39
CA PRO A 626 -22.42 28.53 -75.15
C PRO A 626 -23.60 29.52 -75.05
N ARG A 627 -24.49 29.39 -74.04
CA ARG A 627 -25.29 30.53 -73.53
C ARG A 627 -25.88 30.36 -72.12
N ALA A 628 -25.94 31.51 -71.43
CA ALA A 628 -26.21 31.75 -70.03
C ALA A 628 -27.69 31.99 -69.61
N THR A 629 -27.92 31.82 -68.30
CA THR A 629 -28.74 32.56 -67.30
C THR A 629 -30.25 32.91 -67.46
N SER A 630 -31.02 32.37 -66.49
CA SER A 630 -31.95 33.03 -65.55
C SER A 630 -33.47 33.26 -65.82
N ARG A 631 -34.23 32.92 -64.76
CA ARG A 631 -35.52 33.42 -64.21
C ARG A 631 -36.88 33.14 -64.87
N SER A 632 -37.77 32.41 -64.16
CA SER A 632 -38.97 32.94 -63.46
C SER A 632 -39.89 31.82 -62.91
N GLY A 633 -40.39 31.95 -61.66
CA GLY A 633 -41.30 30.99 -60.97
C GLY A 633 -42.79 31.12 -61.37
N PRO A 634 -43.82 30.79 -60.54
CA PRO A 634 -43.79 30.42 -59.10
C PRO A 634 -44.76 29.28 -58.62
N ARG A 635 -44.63 28.88 -57.34
CA ARG A 635 -45.66 28.39 -56.35
C ARG A 635 -46.44 27.09 -56.70
N ALA A 636 -46.86 26.20 -55.78
CA ALA A 636 -47.04 26.21 -54.32
C ALA A 636 -47.07 24.78 -53.73
N SER A 637 -46.84 24.74 -52.41
CA SER A 637 -47.07 23.69 -51.41
C SER A 637 -48.36 22.86 -51.53
N THR A 638 -48.30 21.57 -51.17
CA THR A 638 -49.16 20.99 -50.10
C THR A 638 -48.65 19.62 -49.66
N ALA A 639 -48.43 19.47 -48.35
CA ALA A 639 -48.22 18.21 -47.64
C ALA A 639 -49.56 17.57 -47.24
N CYS A 640 -49.61 16.24 -47.14
CA CYS A 640 -50.38 15.49 -46.13
C CYS A 640 -50.06 13.97 -46.18
N PRO A 641 -50.28 13.24 -45.06
CA PRO A 641 -49.37 12.21 -44.55
C PRO A 641 -49.98 10.81 -44.44
N ALA A 642 -49.15 9.81 -44.08
CA ALA A 642 -49.61 8.47 -43.74
C ALA A 642 -49.75 8.29 -42.22
N THR A 643 -50.95 7.90 -41.82
CA THR A 643 -51.46 7.62 -40.48
C THR A 643 -50.99 6.29 -39.89
N ARG A 644 -50.73 6.25 -38.58
CA ARG A 644 -50.87 5.04 -37.73
C ARG A 644 -51.78 5.39 -36.55
N ALA A 645 -52.82 4.60 -36.35
CA ALA A 645 -53.76 4.74 -35.23
C ALA A 645 -53.84 3.41 -34.47
N THR A 646 -53.77 3.47 -33.14
CA THR A 646 -54.88 3.12 -32.22
C THR A 646 -54.35 2.68 -30.85
N SER A 647 -54.74 3.41 -29.80
CA SER A 647 -55.34 2.82 -28.59
C SER A 647 -55.91 3.93 -27.70
N SER A 648 -57.05 3.61 -27.07
CA SER A 648 -57.85 4.39 -26.11
C SER A 648 -58.77 3.36 -25.43
N PRO A 649 -59.50 3.68 -24.35
CA PRO A 649 -59.18 4.57 -23.23
C PRO A 649 -59.50 3.91 -21.86
N SER A 650 -58.89 4.42 -20.79
CA SER A 650 -59.54 4.77 -19.51
C SER A 650 -58.54 5.42 -18.58
#